data_AF-A0A1M5JR34-F1
#
_entry.id   AF-A0A1M5JR34-F1
#
_cell.length_a   1.000
_cell.length_b   1.000
_cell.length_c   1.000
_cell.angle_alpha   90.00
_cell.angle_beta   90.00
_cell.angle_gamma   90.00
#
_symmetry.space_group_name_H-M   'P 1'
#
loop_
_entity.id
_entity.type
_entity.pdbx_description
1 polymer ?
#
loop_
_entity_poly.entity_id
_entity_poly.type
_entity_poly.pdbx_seq_one_letter_code
_entity_poly.pdbx_strand_id
1 'polypeptide(L)'
;MSETTPSASTVLDTQAEFELEARRVKVAQILAAQAKDAERTAEIAHVESERVERRTEALQLLHAFWSTGDAATFASAMEQWCRRPGASFVGPNGQMFLKQLVSAGAPGESAELLADVLKAPEDDAGAVEKFTRLLTFIEKVRQGGHPAPARAPFLLSYVWALQDPDRWPVAWTSALTSLRYLGWLSKSDDPTRDYLDFAELVRQLGNPQELGHAFFWFEKHRFVGISPHLTERCRRGRALSQLVGTDGHYRDPAVREASRLNATAMAYELWHAVTGLSAEVAAALKHDVSAAANPVDTKTHLYRWWAWASWRVTSSPASLRLHATDQGLWIAVSPGHGRQGWFEETGRLAEKKLPLGYEFFQLLPFDDDPGRIIPTGRSFAGGEFLVGRDVPDDVAADPTAFCQLVVQVASDVASLLNNFAALLTTVADDDTGVAALEGPIPEDELGSLVAEFRSTRGYPTAKDEQARIKQLEWAAQLTDEELDVADLSVIRQIVNSGSYGAPGPQSRLNTTLNGLDAAGLEEFFALIRDLLWGPEALEDRLDRTFADASRFPGLGESVLLKLLAVAHPQRVVPAFPLKGEMGKARLMRLVGLAPPSTTLSRGAQHVQANDRLRELLEPHFPGDTWAQGQFLYWLRTRPEGAAEQVDDGDSIAALAEELHLPTDYLTEVREMLLEKRQLVFFGPPGTGKTYVARKLAALVAGDLSRVRLVQFHPSTSYEDFFEGYRPEVSPEGQLVYRLVPGPLARLAEQAAQSPHLQHVLVIDEINRANLPKVLGELLFLLEYREQQAFTLYRPEEPFELPANLLVIGTMNTADRSIALIDAALRRRFQFVPFFPSEPPHDGVLRSWLEQRRPEAVWVADLVDHVNAQLVDLLGGPHLQIGPSHFFDPELSSKRVKRSWQYSVQPFIEDQLWGRNDELLRFGFERAVASSVAAGGAAPPDWTSPLAAAAAASEDDDAASTGGTEPGR
;
A
#
# COMPACT_ATOMS: atom_id res chain seq x y z
N MET A 1 24.22 -25.36 -29.36
CA MET A 1 23.36 -26.51 -29.69
C MET A 1 21.94 -25.98 -29.70
N SER A 2 21.18 -26.20 -30.78
CA SER A 2 19.80 -25.73 -30.88
C SER A 2 18.90 -26.64 -30.03
N GLU A 3 18.66 -26.25 -28.78
CA GLU A 3 17.57 -26.85 -28.01
C GLU A 3 16.25 -26.38 -28.62
N THR A 4 15.52 -27.34 -29.20
CA THR A 4 14.13 -27.16 -29.63
C THR A 4 13.30 -26.69 -28.45
N THR A 5 12.85 -25.44 -28.48
CA THR A 5 11.93 -24.89 -27.48
C THR A 5 10.69 -25.79 -27.39
N PRO A 6 10.35 -26.34 -26.21
CA PRO A 6 9.21 -27.24 -26.08
C PRO A 6 7.91 -26.53 -26.45
N SER A 7 6.99 -27.25 -27.10
CA SER A 7 5.70 -26.68 -27.49
C SER A 7 4.87 -26.33 -26.24
N ALA A 8 4.09 -25.23 -26.29
CA ALA A 8 3.27 -24.78 -25.17
C ALA A 8 2.30 -25.86 -24.66
N SER A 9 1.71 -26.66 -25.56
CA SER A 9 0.84 -27.79 -25.21
C SER A 9 1.55 -28.82 -24.34
N THR A 10 2.78 -29.21 -24.72
CA THR A 10 3.56 -30.21 -23.97
C THR A 10 3.93 -29.73 -22.57
N VAL A 11 4.28 -28.44 -22.43
CA VAL A 11 4.60 -27.84 -21.12
C VAL A 11 3.36 -27.76 -20.24
N LEU A 12 2.19 -27.42 -20.80
CA LEU A 12 0.94 -27.32 -20.04
C LEU A 12 0.42 -28.68 -19.57
N ASP A 13 0.44 -29.71 -20.43
CA ASP A 13 -0.04 -31.05 -20.07
C ASP A 13 0.80 -31.64 -18.93
N THR A 14 2.12 -31.56 -19.07
CA THR A 14 3.04 -32.02 -18.02
C THR A 14 2.96 -31.15 -16.76
N GLN A 15 2.52 -29.89 -16.84
CA GLN A 15 2.33 -29.02 -15.67
C GLN A 15 1.12 -29.44 -14.85
N ALA A 16 -0.01 -29.77 -15.49
CA ALA A 16 -1.21 -30.20 -14.76
C ALA A 16 -0.98 -31.49 -13.97
N GLU A 17 -0.31 -32.48 -14.58
CA GLU A 17 0.08 -33.73 -13.90
C GLU A 17 1.01 -33.46 -12.70
N PHE A 18 2.00 -32.58 -12.90
CA PHE A 18 2.91 -32.17 -11.82
C PHE A 18 2.19 -31.45 -10.68
N GLU A 19 1.28 -30.53 -10.97
CA GLU A 19 0.54 -29.81 -9.93
C GLU A 19 -0.26 -30.77 -9.06
N LEU A 20 -0.96 -31.74 -9.66
CA LEU A 20 -1.71 -32.73 -8.91
C LEU A 20 -0.80 -33.58 -8.01
N GLU A 21 0.32 -34.07 -8.55
CA GLU A 21 1.27 -34.87 -7.77
C GLU A 21 1.92 -34.06 -6.64
N ALA A 22 2.38 -32.84 -6.92
CA ALA A 22 2.97 -31.96 -5.92
C ALA A 22 2.00 -31.64 -4.77
N ARG A 23 0.71 -31.46 -5.09
CA ARG A 23 -0.34 -31.25 -4.09
C ARG A 23 -0.59 -32.51 -3.26
N ARG A 24 -0.62 -33.69 -3.86
CA ARG A 24 -0.74 -34.98 -3.14
C ARG A 24 0.41 -35.19 -2.16
N VAL A 25 1.64 -34.92 -2.59
CA VAL A 25 2.83 -35.00 -1.73
C VAL A 25 2.71 -34.01 -0.55
N LYS A 26 2.27 -32.77 -0.81
CA LYS A 26 2.07 -31.79 0.28
C LYS A 26 0.94 -32.19 1.23
N VAL A 27 -0.16 -32.75 0.72
CA VAL A 27 -1.24 -33.32 1.55
C VAL A 27 -0.71 -34.45 2.42
N ALA A 28 0.11 -35.35 1.88
CA ALA A 28 0.74 -36.41 2.66
C ALA A 28 1.65 -35.86 3.78
N GLN A 29 2.39 -34.77 3.52
CA GLN A 29 3.14 -34.06 4.58
C GLN A 29 2.22 -33.51 5.67
N ILE A 30 1.08 -32.91 5.31
CA ILE A 30 0.09 -32.39 6.27
C ILE A 30 -0.49 -33.52 7.12
N LEU A 31 -0.90 -34.63 6.49
CA LEU A 31 -1.46 -35.79 7.18
C LEU A 31 -0.43 -36.43 8.13
N ALA A 32 0.82 -36.59 7.67
CA ALA A 32 1.90 -37.11 8.51
C ALA A 32 2.21 -36.20 9.71
N ALA A 33 2.10 -34.88 9.54
CA ALA A 33 2.26 -33.93 10.63
C ALA A 33 1.08 -33.97 11.62
N GLN A 34 -0.16 -34.02 11.12
CA GLN A 34 -1.36 -34.19 11.94
C GLN A 34 -1.33 -35.48 12.75
N ALA A 35 -0.86 -36.59 12.17
CA ALA A 35 -0.77 -37.88 12.86
C ALA A 35 0.19 -37.88 14.07
N LYS A 36 1.10 -36.89 14.16
CA LYS A 36 1.98 -36.68 15.32
C LYS A 36 1.29 -35.91 16.45
N ASP A 37 0.14 -35.28 16.19
CA ASP A 37 -0.68 -34.57 17.17
C ASP A 37 -1.67 -35.56 17.82
N ALA A 38 -1.30 -36.08 18.99
CA ALA A 38 -2.07 -37.10 19.70
C ALA A 38 -3.44 -36.58 20.19
N GLU A 39 -3.52 -35.31 20.60
CA GLU A 39 -4.77 -34.69 21.05
C GLU A 39 -5.75 -34.56 19.89
N ARG A 40 -5.27 -34.04 18.75
CA ARG A 40 -6.12 -33.92 17.56
C ARG A 40 -6.56 -35.28 17.04
N THR A 41 -5.68 -36.27 17.05
CA THR A 41 -6.00 -37.63 16.61
C THR A 41 -7.12 -38.24 17.47
N ALA A 42 -7.08 -38.04 18.79
CA ALA A 42 -8.14 -38.49 19.70
C ALA A 42 -9.46 -37.74 19.46
N GLU A 43 -9.42 -36.42 19.24
CA GLU A 43 -10.60 -35.61 18.92
C GLU A 43 -11.27 -36.09 17.62
N ILE A 44 -10.50 -36.31 16.56
CA ILE A 44 -11.01 -36.83 15.28
C ILE A 44 -11.68 -38.19 15.51
N ALA A 45 -11.02 -39.13 16.21
CA ALA A 45 -11.59 -40.44 16.49
C ALA A 45 -12.92 -40.35 17.25
N HIS A 46 -13.04 -39.43 18.22
CA HIS A 46 -14.28 -39.20 18.94
C HIS A 46 -15.40 -38.64 18.03
N VAL A 47 -15.11 -37.59 17.26
CA VAL A 47 -16.07 -36.99 16.31
C VAL A 47 -16.54 -38.02 15.28
N GLU A 48 -15.63 -38.85 14.76
CA GLU A 48 -15.95 -39.92 13.81
C GLU A 48 -16.80 -41.03 14.42
N SER A 49 -16.60 -41.35 15.70
CA SER A 49 -17.39 -42.38 16.38
C SER A 49 -18.88 -42.03 16.48
N GLU A 50 -19.20 -40.75 16.62
CA GLU A 50 -20.59 -40.26 16.71
C GLU A 50 -21.20 -39.96 15.34
N ARG A 51 -20.37 -39.77 14.31
CA ARG A 51 -20.79 -39.26 13.00
C ARG A 51 -21.88 -40.08 12.34
N VAL A 52 -21.79 -41.42 12.37
CA VAL A 52 -22.74 -42.31 11.69
C VAL A 52 -24.15 -42.16 12.27
N GLU A 53 -24.25 -42.13 13.59
CA GLU A 53 -25.51 -41.93 14.29
C GLU A 53 -26.07 -40.54 13.97
N ARG A 54 -25.25 -39.49 14.11
CA ARG A 54 -25.64 -38.11 13.87
C ARG A 54 -26.08 -37.86 12.43
N ARG A 55 -25.40 -38.48 11.45
CA ARG A 55 -25.79 -38.47 10.03
C ARG A 55 -27.16 -39.11 9.82
N THR A 56 -27.42 -40.24 10.46
CA THR A 56 -28.70 -40.96 10.35
C THR A 56 -29.86 -40.10 10.88
N GLU A 57 -29.67 -39.45 12.03
CA GLU A 57 -30.65 -38.50 12.59
C GLU A 57 -30.94 -37.34 11.62
N ALA A 58 -29.90 -36.72 11.05
CA ALA A 58 -30.07 -35.58 10.13
C ALA A 58 -30.79 -35.97 8.83
N LEU A 59 -30.49 -37.16 8.29
CA LEU A 59 -31.19 -37.70 7.11
C LEU A 59 -32.68 -37.96 7.39
N GLN A 60 -33.02 -38.42 8.60
CA GLN A 60 -34.43 -38.58 8.99
C GLN A 60 -35.17 -37.24 9.02
N LEU A 61 -34.51 -36.17 9.50
CA LEU A 61 -35.09 -34.82 9.47
C LEU A 61 -35.31 -34.29 8.05
N LEU A 62 -34.36 -34.53 7.14
CA LEU A 62 -34.49 -34.17 5.72
C LEU A 62 -35.63 -34.95 5.04
N HIS A 63 -35.73 -36.26 5.29
CA HIS A 63 -36.83 -37.08 4.76
C HIS A 63 -38.19 -36.62 5.29
N ALA A 64 -38.29 -36.29 6.58
CA ALA A 64 -39.51 -35.73 7.15
C ALA A 64 -39.89 -34.42 6.44
N PHE A 65 -38.93 -33.51 6.25
CA PHE A 65 -39.15 -32.25 5.53
C PHE A 65 -39.63 -32.47 4.09
N TRP A 66 -38.98 -33.35 3.31
CA TRP A 66 -39.39 -33.63 1.94
C TRP A 66 -40.78 -34.27 1.84
N SER A 67 -41.23 -34.97 2.90
CA SER A 67 -42.56 -35.57 2.93
C SER A 67 -43.67 -34.58 3.34
N THR A 68 -43.36 -33.61 4.22
CA THR A 68 -44.37 -32.69 4.78
C THR A 68 -44.40 -31.33 4.10
N GLY A 69 -43.27 -30.88 3.54
CA GLY A 69 -43.10 -29.51 3.04
C GLY A 69 -43.02 -28.44 4.15
N ASP A 70 -42.98 -28.82 5.43
CA ASP A 70 -42.96 -27.87 6.54
C ASP A 70 -41.53 -27.40 6.87
N ALA A 71 -41.12 -26.30 6.23
CA ALA A 71 -39.79 -25.71 6.40
C ALA A 71 -39.56 -25.13 7.81
N ALA A 72 -40.60 -24.65 8.49
CA ALA A 72 -40.48 -24.07 9.83
C ALA A 72 -40.22 -25.14 10.90
N THR A 73 -40.95 -26.25 10.82
CA THR A 73 -40.70 -27.43 11.67
C THR A 73 -39.33 -28.02 11.38
N PHE A 74 -38.94 -28.12 10.09
CA PHE A 74 -37.61 -28.59 9.70
C PHE A 74 -36.47 -27.74 10.27
N ALA A 75 -36.52 -26.41 10.11
CA ALA A 75 -35.47 -25.53 10.62
C ALA A 75 -35.35 -25.58 12.15
N SER A 76 -36.48 -25.68 12.86
CA SER A 76 -36.52 -25.85 14.32
C SER A 76 -35.91 -27.19 14.74
N ALA A 77 -36.25 -28.28 14.05
CA ALA A 77 -35.71 -29.60 14.33
C ALA A 77 -34.20 -29.69 14.04
N MET A 78 -33.74 -29.12 12.93
CA MET A 78 -32.31 -29.02 12.59
C MET A 78 -31.55 -28.21 13.63
N GLU A 79 -32.09 -27.09 14.12
CA GLU A 79 -31.45 -26.32 15.19
C GLU A 79 -31.29 -27.13 16.48
N GLN A 80 -32.34 -27.85 16.91
CA GLN A 80 -32.28 -28.71 18.08
C GLN A 80 -31.27 -29.83 17.91
N TRP A 81 -31.24 -30.44 16.72
CA TRP A 81 -30.25 -31.44 16.36
C TRP A 81 -28.83 -30.86 16.46
N CYS A 82 -28.56 -29.70 15.86
CA CYS A 82 -27.25 -29.03 15.88
C CYS A 82 -26.74 -28.68 17.30
N ARG A 83 -27.64 -28.43 18.27
CA ARG A 83 -27.25 -28.08 19.65
C ARG A 83 -26.81 -29.29 20.49
N ARG A 84 -27.11 -30.51 20.06
CA ARG A 84 -26.65 -31.72 20.74
C ARG A 84 -25.14 -31.93 20.52
N PRO A 85 -24.40 -32.46 21.51
CA PRO A 85 -23.00 -32.83 21.35
C PRO A 85 -22.75 -33.73 20.12
N GLY A 86 -21.56 -33.61 19.54
CA GLY A 86 -21.09 -34.42 18.42
C GLY A 86 -21.12 -33.75 17.05
N ALA A 87 -20.85 -34.55 16.02
CA ALA A 87 -20.74 -34.09 14.64
C ALA A 87 -22.01 -33.34 14.17
N SER A 88 -21.88 -32.04 13.95
CA SER A 88 -22.97 -31.15 13.50
C SER A 88 -22.40 -29.87 12.89
N PHE A 89 -23.27 -28.95 12.46
CA PHE A 89 -22.89 -27.56 12.16
C PHE A 89 -23.56 -26.61 13.15
N VAL A 90 -22.78 -25.71 13.76
CA VAL A 90 -23.31 -24.68 14.66
C VAL A 90 -22.75 -23.31 14.26
N GLY A 91 -23.63 -22.33 14.09
CA GLY A 91 -23.28 -20.92 14.00
C GLY A 91 -23.93 -20.18 12.83
N PRO A 92 -23.37 -19.01 12.45
CA PRO A 92 -23.98 -18.08 11.51
C PRO A 92 -24.09 -18.62 10.09
N ASN A 93 -23.21 -19.54 9.67
CA ASN A 93 -23.21 -20.13 8.33
C ASN A 93 -24.17 -21.32 8.20
N GLY A 94 -24.56 -21.92 9.32
CA GLY A 94 -25.34 -23.15 9.37
C GLY A 94 -26.80 -22.90 9.75
N GLN A 95 -27.20 -23.29 10.96
CA GLN A 95 -28.60 -23.33 11.39
C GLN A 95 -29.23 -21.93 11.49
N MET A 96 -28.43 -20.90 11.81
CA MET A 96 -28.92 -19.51 11.79
C MET A 96 -29.25 -19.07 10.37
N PHE A 97 -28.41 -19.42 9.39
CA PHE A 97 -28.64 -19.09 7.99
C PHE A 97 -29.83 -19.87 7.43
N LEU A 98 -29.96 -21.16 7.75
CA LEU A 98 -31.14 -21.97 7.38
C LEU A 98 -32.44 -21.33 7.91
N LYS A 99 -32.46 -20.88 9.17
CA LYS A 99 -33.61 -20.14 9.72
C LYS A 99 -33.87 -18.83 8.99
N GLN A 100 -32.83 -18.07 8.64
CA GLN A 100 -32.98 -16.83 7.86
C GLN A 100 -33.62 -17.12 6.51
N LEU A 101 -33.24 -18.20 5.82
CA LEU A 101 -33.84 -18.61 4.54
C LEU A 101 -35.31 -19.01 4.70
N VAL A 102 -35.65 -19.76 5.75
CA VAL A 102 -37.04 -20.17 6.03
C VAL A 102 -37.94 -18.98 6.38
N SER A 103 -37.43 -18.00 7.12
CA SER A 103 -38.17 -16.80 7.50
C SER A 103 -38.21 -15.74 6.40
N ALA A 104 -37.47 -15.90 5.31
CA ALA A 104 -37.41 -14.96 4.20
C ALA A 104 -38.36 -15.38 3.07
N GLY A 105 -38.99 -14.42 2.38
CA GLY A 105 -39.86 -14.69 1.22
C GLY A 105 -41.36 -14.81 1.55
N ALA A 106 -42.17 -15.06 0.52
CA ALA A 106 -43.62 -15.24 0.65
C ALA A 106 -43.98 -16.63 1.24
N PRO A 107 -45.17 -16.80 1.87
CA PRO A 107 -45.58 -18.09 2.43
C PRO A 107 -45.49 -19.23 1.41
N GLY A 108 -44.67 -20.25 1.69
CA GLY A 108 -44.49 -21.44 0.84
C GLY A 108 -43.34 -21.37 -0.17
N GLU A 109 -42.88 -20.17 -0.55
CA GLU A 109 -41.81 -19.98 -1.55
C GLU A 109 -40.48 -20.57 -1.07
N SER A 110 -40.10 -20.30 0.17
CA SER A 110 -38.86 -20.79 0.79
C SER A 110 -38.90 -22.30 1.00
N ALA A 111 -40.07 -22.86 1.30
CA ALA A 111 -40.25 -24.29 1.47
C ALA A 111 -40.05 -25.06 0.15
N GLU A 112 -40.63 -24.57 -0.95
CA GLU A 112 -40.44 -25.15 -2.28
C GLU A 112 -38.99 -25.08 -2.74
N LEU A 113 -38.34 -23.91 -2.55
CA LEU A 113 -36.92 -23.74 -2.87
C LEU A 113 -36.06 -24.74 -2.09
N LEU A 114 -36.20 -24.77 -0.75
CA LEU A 114 -35.39 -25.63 0.11
C LEU A 114 -35.64 -27.12 -0.15
N ALA A 115 -36.88 -27.51 -0.48
CA ALA A 115 -37.20 -28.89 -0.84
C ALA A 115 -36.45 -29.37 -2.09
N ASP A 116 -36.10 -28.46 -3.00
CA ASP A 116 -35.25 -28.73 -4.15
C ASP A 116 -33.75 -28.61 -3.82
N VAL A 117 -33.26 -27.44 -3.42
CA VAL A 117 -31.80 -27.16 -3.38
C VAL A 117 -31.06 -27.98 -2.33
N LEU A 118 -31.74 -28.48 -1.29
CA LEU A 118 -31.14 -29.34 -0.27
C LEU A 118 -30.92 -30.79 -0.74
N LYS A 119 -31.54 -31.24 -1.83
CA LYS A 119 -31.24 -32.56 -2.41
C LYS A 119 -29.86 -32.54 -3.07
N ALA A 120 -29.03 -33.54 -2.78
CA ALA A 120 -27.73 -33.65 -3.41
C ALA A 120 -27.88 -33.73 -4.95
N PRO A 121 -27.15 -32.91 -5.71
CA PRO A 121 -27.18 -32.96 -7.16
C PRO A 121 -26.48 -34.22 -7.69
N GLU A 122 -26.89 -34.68 -8.86
CA GLU A 122 -26.28 -35.84 -9.54
C GLU A 122 -24.92 -35.51 -10.15
N ASP A 123 -24.68 -34.24 -10.49
CA ASP A 123 -23.45 -33.75 -11.08
C ASP A 123 -23.18 -32.26 -10.81
N ASP A 124 -22.03 -31.78 -11.30
CA ASP A 124 -21.56 -30.41 -11.10
C ASP A 124 -22.49 -29.40 -11.79
N ALA A 125 -23.14 -29.78 -12.89
CA ALA A 125 -24.13 -28.93 -13.57
C ALA A 125 -25.40 -28.77 -12.72
N GLY A 126 -25.89 -29.84 -12.11
CA GLY A 126 -26.98 -29.80 -11.14
C GLY A 126 -26.63 -28.97 -9.89
N ALA A 127 -25.35 -28.99 -9.46
CA ALA A 127 -24.90 -28.12 -8.38
C ALA A 127 -24.96 -26.65 -8.77
N VAL A 128 -24.49 -26.28 -9.98
CA VAL A 128 -24.61 -24.90 -10.51
C VAL A 128 -26.06 -24.43 -10.51
N GLU A 129 -26.99 -25.27 -10.98
CA GLU A 129 -28.41 -24.93 -11.02
C GLU A 129 -28.96 -24.65 -9.61
N LYS A 130 -28.68 -25.54 -8.64
CA LYS A 130 -29.14 -25.38 -7.25
C LYS A 130 -28.54 -24.16 -6.57
N PHE A 131 -27.26 -23.87 -6.78
CA PHE A 131 -26.63 -22.64 -6.31
C PHE A 131 -27.27 -21.41 -6.91
N THR A 132 -27.45 -21.39 -8.24
CA THR A 132 -28.05 -20.26 -8.96
C THR A 132 -29.44 -19.95 -8.41
N ARG A 133 -30.26 -20.98 -8.18
CA ARG A 133 -31.61 -20.84 -7.60
C ARG A 133 -31.57 -20.25 -6.19
N LEU A 134 -30.70 -20.78 -5.32
CA LEU A 134 -30.57 -20.28 -3.95
C LEU A 134 -30.05 -18.83 -3.92
N LEU A 135 -29.02 -18.52 -4.69
CA LEU A 135 -28.44 -17.18 -4.76
C LEU A 135 -29.43 -16.16 -5.33
N THR A 136 -30.19 -16.54 -6.37
CA THR A 136 -31.27 -15.70 -6.92
C THR A 136 -32.34 -15.41 -5.89
N PHE A 137 -32.73 -16.42 -5.11
CA PHE A 137 -33.68 -16.22 -4.01
C PHE A 137 -33.12 -15.29 -2.94
N ILE A 138 -31.86 -15.48 -2.53
CA ILE A 138 -31.20 -14.61 -1.54
C ILE A 138 -31.17 -13.16 -2.03
N GLU A 139 -30.79 -12.92 -3.28
CA GLU A 139 -30.77 -11.59 -3.89
C GLU A 139 -32.17 -10.94 -3.90
N LYS A 140 -33.22 -11.75 -4.12
CA LYS A 140 -34.61 -11.29 -4.08
C LYS A 140 -35.06 -10.89 -2.67
N VAL A 141 -34.65 -11.63 -1.63
CA VAL A 141 -35.22 -11.48 -0.27
C VAL A 141 -34.31 -10.73 0.72
N ARG A 142 -33.03 -10.53 0.39
CA ARG A 142 -32.07 -9.89 1.30
C ARG A 142 -32.44 -8.45 1.61
N GLN A 143 -32.25 -8.07 2.88
CA GLN A 143 -32.34 -6.69 3.35
C GLN A 143 -31.01 -6.31 4.00
N GLY A 144 -30.32 -5.32 3.43
CA GLY A 144 -28.93 -5.02 3.80
C GLY A 144 -28.01 -6.22 3.52
N GLY A 145 -27.32 -6.72 4.54
CA GLY A 145 -26.35 -7.81 4.43
C GLY A 145 -26.90 -9.23 4.65
N HIS A 146 -28.22 -9.41 4.89
CA HIS A 146 -28.80 -10.70 5.28
C HIS A 146 -30.08 -11.05 4.49
N PRO A 147 -30.29 -12.33 4.12
CA PRO A 147 -29.35 -13.45 4.23
C PRO A 147 -28.09 -13.23 3.37
N ALA A 148 -26.91 -13.62 3.87
CA ALA A 148 -25.66 -13.34 3.18
C ALA A 148 -25.37 -14.39 2.09
N PRO A 149 -25.21 -14.02 0.80
CA PRO A 149 -24.95 -14.97 -0.29
C PRO A 149 -23.73 -15.87 -0.05
N ALA A 150 -22.68 -15.33 0.56
CA ALA A 150 -21.44 -16.05 0.87
C ALA A 150 -21.61 -17.25 1.83
N ARG A 151 -22.76 -17.42 2.47
CA ARG A 151 -23.06 -18.57 3.36
C ARG A 151 -23.67 -19.77 2.63
N ALA A 152 -24.12 -19.59 1.39
CA ALA A 152 -24.74 -20.65 0.60
C ALA A 152 -23.83 -21.87 0.39
N PRO A 153 -22.52 -21.72 0.05
CA PRO A 153 -21.64 -22.86 -0.16
C PRO A 153 -21.56 -23.81 1.04
N PHE A 154 -21.42 -23.27 2.25
CA PHE A 154 -21.33 -24.08 3.46
C PHE A 154 -22.62 -24.87 3.71
N LEU A 155 -23.79 -24.21 3.68
CA LEU A 155 -25.06 -24.86 3.98
C LEU A 155 -25.38 -25.98 2.98
N LEU A 156 -25.29 -25.68 1.68
CA LEU A 156 -25.62 -26.66 0.64
C LEU A 156 -24.65 -27.84 0.67
N SER A 157 -23.34 -27.57 0.68
CA SER A 157 -22.33 -28.64 0.70
C SER A 157 -22.41 -29.51 1.94
N TYR A 158 -22.72 -28.96 3.11
CA TYR A 158 -22.94 -29.77 4.31
C TYR A 158 -24.11 -30.74 4.13
N VAL A 159 -25.25 -30.24 3.65
CA VAL A 159 -26.45 -31.06 3.47
C VAL A 159 -26.28 -32.09 2.35
N TRP A 160 -25.55 -31.75 1.29
CA TRP A 160 -25.21 -32.69 0.22
C TRP A 160 -24.24 -33.77 0.71
N ALA A 161 -23.24 -33.42 1.53
CA ALA A 161 -22.32 -34.38 2.13
C ALA A 161 -23.02 -35.38 3.07
N LEU A 162 -24.11 -35.00 3.72
CA LEU A 162 -24.93 -35.94 4.50
C LEU A 162 -25.53 -37.04 3.60
N GLN A 163 -25.83 -36.73 2.35
CA GLN A 163 -26.43 -37.68 1.39
C GLN A 163 -25.35 -38.47 0.65
N ASP A 164 -24.34 -37.79 0.11
CA ASP A 164 -23.23 -38.36 -0.64
C ASP A 164 -21.89 -37.70 -0.22
N PRO A 165 -21.25 -38.23 0.84
CA PRO A 165 -20.04 -37.63 1.42
C PRO A 165 -18.79 -37.79 0.55
N ASP A 166 -18.79 -38.75 -0.39
CA ASP A 166 -17.63 -39.01 -1.26
C ASP A 166 -17.61 -38.03 -2.44
N ARG A 167 -18.79 -37.60 -2.90
CA ARG A 167 -18.91 -36.65 -4.01
C ARG A 167 -18.89 -35.19 -3.59
N TRP A 168 -19.59 -34.84 -2.50
CA TRP A 168 -19.82 -33.46 -2.11
C TRP A 168 -19.02 -33.10 -0.86
N PRO A 169 -17.75 -32.65 -0.98
CA PRO A 169 -16.98 -32.18 0.16
C PRO A 169 -17.66 -30.97 0.80
N VAL A 170 -17.63 -30.93 2.13
CA VAL A 170 -18.16 -29.80 2.91
C VAL A 170 -17.22 -28.60 2.78
N ALA A 171 -17.77 -27.46 2.41
CA ALA A 171 -17.06 -26.19 2.27
C ALA A 171 -16.75 -25.55 3.63
N TRP A 172 -16.02 -26.26 4.49
CA TRP A 172 -15.54 -25.71 5.76
C TRP A 172 -14.70 -24.46 5.49
N THR A 173 -14.94 -23.39 6.27
CA THR A 173 -14.15 -22.16 6.16
C THR A 173 -12.66 -22.46 6.30
N SER A 174 -12.29 -23.36 7.21
CA SER A 174 -10.91 -23.80 7.43
C SER A 174 -10.30 -24.50 6.21
N ALA A 175 -11.08 -25.33 5.50
CA ALA A 175 -10.61 -26.04 4.30
C ALA A 175 -10.38 -25.07 3.14
N LEU A 176 -11.34 -24.18 2.88
CA LEU A 176 -11.20 -23.12 1.88
C LEU A 176 -10.01 -22.20 2.18
N THR A 177 -9.87 -21.78 3.45
CA THR A 177 -8.76 -20.95 3.91
C THR A 177 -7.41 -21.66 3.75
N SER A 178 -7.32 -22.94 4.11
CA SER A 178 -6.10 -23.73 3.97
C SER A 178 -5.64 -23.88 2.53
N LEU A 179 -6.56 -24.18 1.61
CA LEU A 179 -6.24 -24.26 0.18
C LEU A 179 -5.80 -22.92 -0.41
N ARG A 180 -6.36 -21.80 0.07
CA ARG A 180 -5.90 -20.45 -0.28
C ARG A 180 -4.52 -20.16 0.29
N TYR A 181 -4.26 -20.55 1.54
CA TYR A 181 -2.94 -20.46 2.13
C TYR A 181 -1.91 -21.34 1.41
N LEU A 182 -2.29 -22.47 0.84
CA LEU A 182 -1.41 -23.28 0.01
C LEU A 182 -1.22 -22.71 -1.41
N GLY A 183 -1.95 -21.64 -1.77
CA GLY A 183 -1.94 -21.05 -3.10
C GLY A 183 -2.66 -21.89 -4.17
N TRP A 184 -3.49 -22.86 -3.77
CA TRP A 184 -4.16 -23.80 -4.67
C TRP A 184 -5.55 -23.36 -5.10
N LEU A 185 -6.16 -22.44 -4.35
CA LEU A 185 -7.47 -21.87 -4.64
C LEU A 185 -7.38 -20.33 -4.65
N SER A 186 -8.00 -19.71 -5.65
CA SER A 186 -8.16 -18.25 -5.71
C SER A 186 -9.57 -17.88 -5.27
N LYS A 187 -9.76 -16.69 -4.67
CA LYS A 187 -11.09 -16.18 -4.33
C LYS A 187 -11.65 -15.43 -5.53
N SER A 188 -12.86 -15.77 -5.96
CA SER A 188 -13.61 -15.00 -6.95
C SER A 188 -14.84 -14.33 -6.32
N ASP A 189 -15.54 -13.51 -7.10
CA ASP A 189 -16.83 -12.92 -6.72
C ASP A 189 -18.01 -13.90 -6.93
N ASP A 190 -17.74 -15.10 -7.48
CA ASP A 190 -18.74 -16.14 -7.69
C ASP A 190 -18.59 -17.29 -6.67
N PRO A 191 -19.45 -17.36 -5.63
CA PRO A 191 -19.37 -18.40 -4.62
C PRO A 191 -19.66 -19.81 -5.15
N THR A 192 -20.34 -19.93 -6.29
CA THR A 192 -20.62 -21.22 -6.96
C THR A 192 -19.34 -21.77 -7.56
N ARG A 193 -18.64 -20.93 -8.32
CA ARG A 193 -17.36 -21.27 -8.92
C ARG A 193 -16.32 -21.61 -7.85
N ASP A 194 -16.20 -20.77 -6.81
CA ASP A 194 -15.29 -21.02 -5.69
C ASP A 194 -15.55 -22.40 -5.04
N TYR A 195 -16.82 -22.81 -4.90
CA TYR A 195 -17.16 -24.11 -4.36
C TYR A 195 -16.84 -25.28 -5.30
N LEU A 196 -17.12 -25.15 -6.60
CA LEU A 196 -16.84 -26.22 -7.56
C LEU A 196 -15.35 -26.44 -7.77
N ASP A 197 -14.57 -25.35 -7.84
CA ASP A 197 -13.10 -25.43 -7.90
C ASP A 197 -12.55 -26.10 -6.63
N PHE A 198 -13.13 -25.78 -5.46
CA PHE A 198 -12.83 -26.46 -4.20
C PHE A 198 -13.20 -27.96 -4.25
N ALA A 199 -14.40 -28.28 -4.69
CA ALA A 199 -14.92 -29.64 -4.64
C ALA A 199 -14.17 -30.58 -5.60
N GLU A 200 -13.87 -30.11 -6.80
CA GLU A 200 -13.03 -30.83 -7.76
C GLU A 200 -11.64 -31.08 -7.20
N LEU A 201 -11.00 -30.03 -6.65
CA LEU A 201 -9.67 -30.16 -6.08
C LEU A 201 -9.62 -31.19 -4.94
N VAL A 202 -10.57 -31.13 -4.01
CA VAL A 202 -10.64 -32.08 -2.89
C VAL A 202 -10.83 -33.52 -3.38
N ARG A 203 -11.71 -33.75 -4.36
CA ARG A 203 -11.93 -35.08 -4.97
C ARG A 203 -10.68 -35.63 -5.65
N GLN A 204 -9.88 -34.79 -6.30
CA GLN A 204 -8.64 -35.21 -6.94
C GLN A 204 -7.53 -35.59 -5.94
N LEU A 205 -7.55 -34.99 -4.75
CA LEU A 205 -6.52 -35.14 -3.72
C LEU A 205 -6.71 -36.39 -2.85
N GLY A 206 -7.95 -36.80 -2.59
CA GLY A 206 -8.20 -37.97 -1.76
C GLY A 206 -9.59 -37.96 -1.12
N ASN A 207 -9.69 -38.56 0.06
CA ASN A 207 -10.95 -38.67 0.77
C ASN A 207 -11.39 -37.27 1.30
N PRO A 208 -12.56 -36.75 0.87
CA PRO A 208 -13.05 -35.43 1.28
C PRO A 208 -13.06 -35.15 2.78
N GLN A 209 -13.35 -36.18 3.55
CA GLN A 209 -13.53 -36.05 4.98
C GLN A 209 -12.20 -36.03 5.72
N GLU A 210 -11.29 -36.95 5.39
CA GLU A 210 -9.93 -36.96 5.92
C GLU A 210 -9.25 -35.62 5.62
N LEU A 211 -9.41 -35.12 4.39
CA LEU A 211 -8.91 -33.82 3.97
C LEU A 211 -9.55 -32.67 4.74
N GLY A 212 -10.85 -32.74 5.06
CA GLY A 212 -11.52 -31.75 5.90
C GLY A 212 -10.87 -31.62 7.28
N HIS A 213 -10.53 -32.74 7.91
CA HIS A 213 -9.80 -32.75 9.20
C HIS A 213 -8.37 -32.27 9.05
N ALA A 214 -7.66 -32.70 8.01
CA ALA A 214 -6.29 -32.31 7.71
C ALA A 214 -6.16 -30.79 7.53
N PHE A 215 -7.04 -30.19 6.72
CA PHE A 215 -7.03 -28.75 6.48
C PHE A 215 -7.48 -27.94 7.70
N PHE A 216 -8.43 -28.43 8.50
CA PHE A 216 -8.75 -27.79 9.77
C PHE A 216 -7.52 -27.70 10.70
N TRP A 217 -6.73 -28.76 10.77
CA TRP A 217 -5.51 -28.77 11.56
C TRP A 217 -4.42 -27.87 10.97
N PHE A 218 -4.23 -27.91 9.65
CA PHE A 218 -3.25 -27.10 8.93
C PHE A 218 -3.49 -25.59 9.06
N GLU A 219 -4.76 -25.14 9.10
CA GLU A 219 -5.09 -23.71 9.28
C GLU A 219 -4.41 -23.11 10.52
N LYS A 220 -4.24 -23.93 11.57
CA LYS A 220 -3.56 -23.58 12.83
C LYS A 220 -2.06 -23.93 12.83
N HIS A 221 -1.66 -24.95 12.07
CA HIS A 221 -0.28 -25.46 12.01
C HIS A 221 0.30 -25.33 10.59
N ARG A 222 0.52 -24.08 10.17
CA ARG A 222 0.74 -23.75 8.75
C ARG A 222 2.09 -24.19 8.18
N PHE A 223 3.06 -24.54 9.03
CA PHE A 223 4.35 -25.05 8.59
C PHE A 223 4.51 -26.55 8.92
N VAL A 224 4.61 -27.37 7.86
CA VAL A 224 4.72 -28.83 7.93
C VAL A 224 5.98 -29.35 7.21
N GLY A 225 6.97 -28.48 7.00
CA GLY A 225 8.11 -28.73 6.12
C GLY A 225 7.92 -28.14 4.73
N ILE A 226 9.02 -28.00 4.00
CA ILE A 226 9.03 -27.54 2.61
C ILE A 226 8.62 -28.69 1.69
N SER A 227 7.87 -28.40 0.64
CA SER A 227 7.49 -29.37 -0.38
C SER A 227 8.74 -29.94 -1.07
N PRO A 228 8.89 -31.28 -1.17
CA PRO A 228 9.96 -31.91 -1.93
C PRO A 228 9.98 -31.53 -3.42
N HIS A 229 8.87 -30.97 -3.92
CA HIS A 229 8.72 -30.52 -5.30
C HIS A 229 9.05 -29.04 -5.50
N LEU A 230 9.53 -28.30 -4.49
CA LEU A 230 9.81 -26.86 -4.63
C LEU A 230 10.84 -26.56 -5.73
N THR A 231 11.94 -27.30 -5.78
CA THR A 231 12.99 -27.11 -6.80
C THR A 231 12.47 -27.42 -8.22
N GLU A 232 11.71 -28.50 -8.36
CA GLU A 232 11.08 -28.88 -9.62
C GLU A 232 10.02 -27.83 -10.06
N ARG A 233 9.30 -27.26 -9.09
CA ARG A 233 8.35 -26.16 -9.32
C ARG A 233 9.06 -24.92 -9.88
N CYS A 234 10.27 -24.61 -9.41
CA CYS A 234 11.08 -23.54 -9.98
C CYS A 234 11.53 -23.84 -11.42
N ARG A 235 11.99 -25.07 -11.71
CA ARG A 235 12.35 -25.50 -13.09
C ARG A 235 11.18 -25.36 -14.06
N ARG A 236 9.99 -25.76 -13.62
CA ARG A 236 8.77 -25.67 -14.41
C ARG A 236 8.31 -24.24 -14.62
N GLY A 237 8.41 -23.41 -13.57
CA GLY A 237 8.21 -21.96 -13.71
C GLY A 237 9.14 -21.35 -14.76
N ARG A 238 10.41 -21.78 -14.78
CA ARG A 238 11.40 -21.32 -15.77
C ARG A 238 10.98 -21.73 -17.19
N ALA A 239 10.56 -22.99 -17.38
CA ALA A 239 10.04 -23.47 -18.66
C ALA A 239 8.81 -22.65 -19.11
N LEU A 240 7.88 -22.34 -18.21
CA LEU A 240 6.73 -21.48 -18.51
C LEU A 240 7.14 -20.05 -18.88
N SER A 241 8.15 -19.49 -18.21
CA SER A 241 8.66 -18.15 -18.55
C SER A 241 9.32 -18.07 -19.93
N GLN A 242 9.83 -19.18 -20.46
CA GLN A 242 10.41 -19.23 -21.82
C GLN A 242 9.35 -19.16 -22.92
N LEU A 243 8.07 -19.35 -22.57
CA LEU A 243 6.93 -19.23 -23.49
C LEU A 243 6.37 -17.80 -23.57
N VAL A 244 6.95 -16.86 -22.84
CA VAL A 244 6.62 -15.43 -22.89
C VAL A 244 7.09 -14.85 -24.24
N GLY A 245 6.28 -13.97 -24.84
CA GLY A 245 6.67 -13.26 -26.05
C GLY A 245 7.85 -12.32 -25.83
N THR A 246 8.53 -11.93 -26.92
CA THR A 246 9.66 -10.96 -26.88
C THR A 246 9.26 -9.58 -26.36
N ASP A 247 7.96 -9.30 -26.28
CA ASP A 247 7.33 -8.12 -25.71
C ASP A 247 7.11 -8.22 -24.19
N GLY A 248 7.49 -9.33 -23.55
CA GLY A 248 7.32 -9.52 -22.10
C GLY A 248 5.89 -9.87 -21.69
N HIS A 249 5.05 -10.38 -22.61
CA HIS A 249 3.67 -10.77 -22.32
C HIS A 249 3.42 -12.25 -22.61
N TYR A 250 2.59 -12.88 -21.76
CA TYR A 250 2.05 -14.22 -22.03
C TYR A 250 1.02 -14.15 -23.17
N ARG A 251 1.31 -14.82 -24.29
CA ARG A 251 0.38 -14.89 -25.44
C ARG A 251 -0.75 -15.89 -25.25
N ASP A 252 -0.46 -16.97 -24.52
CA ASP A 252 -1.43 -18.01 -24.18
C ASP A 252 -1.98 -17.78 -22.77
N PRO A 253 -3.30 -17.53 -22.61
CA PRO A 253 -3.94 -17.38 -21.31
C PRO A 253 -3.71 -18.57 -20.36
N ALA A 254 -3.60 -19.80 -20.88
CA ALA A 254 -3.35 -20.98 -20.07
C ALA A 254 -1.93 -20.99 -19.49
N VAL A 255 -0.93 -20.57 -20.28
CA VAL A 255 0.46 -20.41 -19.81
C VAL A 255 0.55 -19.30 -18.76
N ARG A 256 -0.18 -18.20 -18.96
CA ARG A 256 -0.26 -17.11 -17.98
C ARG A 256 -0.80 -17.62 -16.65
N GLU A 257 -1.91 -18.35 -16.68
CA GLU A 257 -2.55 -18.87 -15.47
C GLU A 257 -1.70 -19.92 -14.77
N ALA A 258 -1.09 -20.85 -15.52
CA ALA A 258 -0.13 -21.81 -14.98
C ALA A 258 1.06 -21.11 -14.29
N SER A 259 1.60 -20.06 -14.91
CA SER A 259 2.70 -19.27 -14.34
C SER A 259 2.29 -18.55 -13.06
N ARG A 260 1.08 -17.97 -13.04
CA ARG A 260 0.51 -17.31 -11.86
C ARG A 260 0.35 -18.28 -10.69
N LEU A 261 -0.27 -19.43 -10.93
CA LEU A 261 -0.50 -20.46 -9.92
C LEU A 261 0.83 -21.00 -9.38
N ASN A 262 1.80 -21.24 -10.27
CA ASN A 262 3.14 -21.69 -9.90
C ASN A 262 3.85 -20.68 -8.99
N ALA A 263 3.88 -19.41 -9.39
CA ALA A 263 4.49 -18.32 -8.60
C ALA A 263 3.81 -18.14 -7.24
N THR A 264 2.48 -18.26 -7.20
CA THR A 264 1.69 -18.17 -5.98
C THR A 264 2.04 -19.31 -5.02
N ALA A 265 2.01 -20.55 -5.49
CA ALA A 265 2.34 -21.71 -4.67
C ALA A 265 3.75 -21.63 -4.06
N MET A 266 4.76 -21.20 -4.83
CA MET A 266 6.14 -21.02 -4.31
C MET A 266 6.20 -19.93 -3.23
N ALA A 267 5.56 -18.79 -3.47
CA ALA A 267 5.60 -17.66 -2.53
C ALA A 267 4.95 -18.04 -1.19
N TYR A 268 3.79 -18.72 -1.22
CA TYR A 268 3.10 -19.18 -0.02
C TYR A 268 3.88 -20.28 0.71
N GLU A 269 4.51 -21.21 -0.01
CA GLU A 269 5.35 -22.25 0.60
C GLU A 269 6.47 -21.65 1.45
N LEU A 270 7.19 -20.66 0.91
CA LEU A 270 8.24 -19.96 1.64
C LEU A 270 7.68 -19.05 2.74
N TRP A 271 6.52 -18.43 2.54
CA TRP A 271 5.86 -17.59 3.54
C TRP A 271 5.48 -18.37 4.80
N HIS A 272 4.94 -19.59 4.65
CA HIS A 272 4.63 -20.47 5.79
C HIS A 272 5.88 -20.85 6.57
N ALA A 273 6.99 -21.13 5.87
CA ALA A 273 8.26 -21.43 6.52
C ALA A 273 8.79 -20.26 7.35
N VAL A 274 8.77 -19.04 6.82
CA VAL A 274 9.28 -17.88 7.58
C VAL A 274 8.35 -17.47 8.72
N THR A 275 7.04 -17.50 8.51
CA THR A 275 6.08 -17.16 9.58
C THR A 275 6.07 -18.21 10.69
N GLY A 276 6.08 -19.49 10.32
CA GLY A 276 6.04 -20.60 11.27
C GLY A 276 7.29 -20.76 12.14
N LEU A 277 8.45 -20.27 11.71
CA LEU A 277 9.72 -20.38 12.45
C LEU A 277 10.23 -19.04 12.99
N SER A 278 9.40 -17.98 12.95
CA SER A 278 9.83 -16.63 13.36
C SER A 278 10.27 -16.56 14.83
N ALA A 279 9.62 -17.29 15.73
CA ALA A 279 9.96 -17.27 17.15
C ALA A 279 11.31 -17.93 17.42
N GLU A 280 11.56 -19.09 16.80
CA GLU A 280 12.80 -19.85 16.91
C GLU A 280 13.97 -19.09 16.29
N VAL A 281 13.75 -18.44 15.14
CA VAL A 281 14.75 -17.60 14.49
C VAL A 281 15.03 -16.34 15.30
N ALA A 282 14.01 -15.68 15.86
CA ALA A 282 14.20 -14.52 16.74
C ALA A 282 15.07 -14.88 17.95
N ALA A 283 14.78 -16.02 18.59
CA ALA A 283 15.55 -16.52 19.73
C ALA A 283 17.01 -16.82 19.35
N ALA A 284 17.24 -17.46 18.19
CA ALA A 284 18.57 -17.79 17.70
C ALA A 284 19.40 -16.55 17.33
N LEU A 285 18.78 -15.57 16.66
CA LEU A 285 19.42 -14.31 16.28
C LEU A 285 19.59 -13.34 17.45
N LYS A 286 18.81 -13.50 18.52
CA LYS A 286 18.65 -12.53 19.62
C LYS A 286 18.16 -11.16 19.13
N HIS A 287 17.27 -11.18 18.14
CA HIS A 287 16.62 -10.00 17.58
C HIS A 287 15.13 -10.29 17.36
N ASP A 288 14.30 -9.25 17.50
CA ASP A 288 12.95 -9.32 16.97
C ASP A 288 13.02 -9.39 15.45
N VAL A 289 12.28 -10.33 14.86
CA VAL A 289 12.18 -10.48 13.42
C VAL A 289 10.75 -10.35 12.92
N SER A 290 10.63 -9.75 11.74
CA SER A 290 9.39 -9.74 10.97
C SER A 290 9.55 -10.61 9.72
N ALA A 291 8.55 -11.46 9.48
CA ALA A 291 8.49 -12.26 8.26
C ALA A 291 8.08 -11.39 7.08
N ALA A 292 8.79 -11.52 5.96
CA ALA A 292 8.45 -10.86 4.70
C ALA A 292 8.68 -11.83 3.54
N ALA A 293 7.78 -11.88 2.58
CA ALA A 293 7.94 -12.64 1.35
C ALA A 293 7.89 -11.71 0.14
N ASN A 294 8.46 -12.14 -0.99
CA ASN A 294 8.28 -11.44 -2.24
C ASN A 294 6.78 -11.40 -2.63
N PRO A 295 6.19 -10.22 -2.91
CA PRO A 295 4.83 -10.18 -3.43
C PRO A 295 4.73 -10.95 -4.74
N VAL A 296 3.65 -11.71 -4.91
CA VAL A 296 3.24 -12.21 -6.22
C VAL A 296 2.73 -10.99 -6.98
N ASP A 297 3.50 -10.55 -7.97
CA ASP A 297 3.14 -9.37 -8.74
C ASP A 297 1.90 -9.65 -9.59
N THR A 298 0.81 -8.98 -9.22
CA THR A 298 -0.47 -9.07 -9.93
C THR A 298 -0.66 -7.95 -10.95
N LYS A 299 0.27 -6.97 -10.97
CA LYS A 299 0.21 -5.77 -11.81
C LYS A 299 1.13 -5.85 -13.02
N THR A 300 2.25 -6.58 -12.94
CA THR A 300 3.13 -6.82 -14.10
C THR A 300 2.63 -7.98 -14.95
N HIS A 301 3.11 -8.01 -16.19
CA HIS A 301 2.75 -9.04 -17.17
C HIS A 301 3.61 -10.30 -17.08
N LEU A 302 4.51 -10.42 -16.07
CA LEU A 302 5.47 -11.52 -15.92
C LEU A 302 5.51 -12.07 -14.48
N TYR A 303 5.20 -13.36 -14.35
CA TYR A 303 5.34 -14.06 -13.08
C TYR A 303 6.76 -14.63 -12.93
N ARG A 304 7.33 -14.42 -11.74
CA ARG A 304 8.66 -14.93 -11.39
C ARG A 304 8.60 -16.45 -11.20
N TRP A 305 9.63 -17.15 -11.67
CA TRP A 305 9.76 -18.59 -11.49
C TRP A 305 10.66 -19.02 -10.31
N TRP A 306 11.31 -18.05 -9.66
CA TRP A 306 12.00 -18.21 -8.39
C TRP A 306 11.26 -17.42 -7.30
N ALA A 307 11.53 -17.74 -6.04
CA ALA A 307 10.86 -17.10 -4.91
C ALA A 307 11.81 -16.89 -3.74
N TRP A 308 11.49 -15.92 -2.88
CA TRP A 308 12.21 -15.72 -1.64
C TRP A 308 11.30 -15.24 -0.52
N ALA A 309 11.67 -15.60 0.70
CA ALA A 309 11.08 -15.09 1.93
C ALA A 309 12.17 -14.88 2.98
N SER A 310 11.96 -13.95 3.91
CA SER A 310 12.99 -13.51 4.85
C SER A 310 12.43 -13.26 6.24
N TRP A 311 13.24 -13.58 7.25
CA TRP A 311 13.17 -12.99 8.58
C TRP A 311 14.00 -11.71 8.57
N ARG A 312 13.33 -10.55 8.55
CA ARG A 312 13.97 -9.24 8.64
C ARG A 312 14.11 -8.84 10.08
N VAL A 313 15.27 -8.36 10.47
CA VAL A 313 15.44 -7.74 11.80
C VAL A 313 14.54 -6.51 11.87
N THR A 314 13.69 -6.39 12.89
CA THR A 314 12.67 -5.33 12.96
C THR A 314 13.28 -3.90 12.95
N SER A 315 14.54 -3.78 13.38
CA SER A 315 15.30 -2.52 13.42
C SER A 315 16.31 -2.35 12.28
N SER A 316 16.37 -3.24 11.29
CA SER A 316 17.40 -3.23 10.25
C SER A 316 16.95 -3.88 8.95
N PRO A 317 17.32 -3.35 7.76
CA PRO A 317 17.04 -4.04 6.49
C PRO A 317 17.85 -5.34 6.30
N ALA A 318 18.80 -5.65 7.20
CA ALA A 318 19.47 -6.94 7.24
C ALA A 318 18.47 -8.07 7.51
N SER A 319 18.66 -9.20 6.83
CA SER A 319 17.71 -10.30 6.92
C SER A 319 18.35 -11.66 6.70
N LEU A 320 17.81 -12.67 7.37
CA LEU A 320 18.02 -14.08 7.01
C LEU A 320 16.95 -14.47 6.00
N ARG A 321 17.33 -15.07 4.88
CA ARG A 321 16.44 -15.28 3.73
C ARG A 321 16.51 -16.71 3.22
N LEU A 322 15.34 -17.27 2.94
CA LEU A 322 15.14 -18.46 2.12
C LEU A 322 14.99 -18.03 0.66
N HIS A 323 15.76 -18.65 -0.23
CA HIS A 323 15.66 -18.44 -1.67
C HIS A 323 15.49 -19.77 -2.39
N ALA A 324 14.41 -19.90 -3.14
CA ALA A 324 14.12 -21.06 -3.97
C ALA A 324 14.40 -20.74 -5.43
N THR A 325 15.20 -21.60 -6.05
CA THR A 325 15.60 -21.52 -7.47
C THR A 325 15.47 -22.88 -8.13
N ASP A 326 15.68 -22.95 -9.43
CA ASP A 326 15.69 -24.21 -10.18
C ASP A 326 16.92 -25.10 -9.88
N GLN A 327 17.91 -24.54 -9.16
CA GLN A 327 19.10 -25.21 -8.65
C GLN A 327 18.93 -25.74 -7.22
N GLY A 328 17.92 -25.28 -6.48
CA GLY A 328 17.67 -25.71 -5.10
C GLY A 328 17.21 -24.58 -4.16
N LEU A 329 17.10 -24.94 -2.87
CA LEU A 329 16.77 -24.04 -1.78
C LEU A 329 18.04 -23.59 -1.06
N TRP A 330 18.16 -22.29 -0.82
CA TRP A 330 19.29 -21.68 -0.14
C TRP A 330 18.81 -20.92 1.08
N ILE A 331 19.59 -20.99 2.16
CA ILE A 331 19.40 -20.14 3.34
C ILE A 331 20.62 -19.22 3.47
N ALA A 332 20.38 -17.92 3.39
CA ALA A 332 21.45 -16.95 3.30
C ALA A 332 21.08 -15.63 3.98
N VAL A 333 22.09 -14.98 4.55
CA VAL A 333 21.97 -13.61 5.04
C VAL A 333 22.12 -12.65 3.88
N SER A 334 21.22 -11.68 3.84
CA SER A 334 21.31 -10.48 3.02
C SER A 334 21.69 -9.29 3.90
N PRO A 335 22.70 -8.49 3.53
CA PRO A 335 23.04 -7.27 4.26
C PRO A 335 21.97 -6.18 4.10
N GLY A 336 20.94 -6.38 3.27
CA GLY A 336 20.00 -5.32 2.91
C GLY A 336 20.64 -4.32 1.95
N HIS A 337 19.94 -3.20 1.74
CA HIS A 337 20.46 -2.07 0.97
C HIS A 337 20.86 -0.96 1.94
N GLY A 338 21.92 -0.23 1.60
CA GLY A 338 22.46 0.87 2.40
C GLY A 338 23.08 1.94 1.50
N ARG A 339 24.06 2.68 2.04
CA ARG A 339 24.78 3.77 1.35
C ARG A 339 25.51 3.38 0.06
N GLN A 340 25.99 4.35 -0.70
CA GLN A 340 26.91 4.09 -1.82
C GLN A 340 28.16 3.32 -1.32
N GLY A 341 28.56 2.26 -2.01
CA GLY A 341 29.65 1.37 -1.58
C GLY A 341 29.25 0.32 -0.52
N TRP A 342 27.96 0.24 -0.18
CA TRP A 342 27.44 -0.66 0.86
C TRP A 342 27.80 -2.12 0.62
N PHE A 343 27.63 -2.60 -0.61
CA PHE A 343 27.91 -4.00 -0.94
C PHE A 343 29.40 -4.30 -0.92
N GLU A 344 30.26 -3.35 -1.30
CA GLU A 344 31.72 -3.49 -1.22
C GLU A 344 32.19 -3.58 0.23
N GLU A 345 31.65 -2.74 1.11
CA GLU A 345 32.01 -2.72 2.53
C GLU A 345 31.49 -3.97 3.25
N THR A 346 30.19 -4.27 3.12
CA THR A 346 29.59 -5.44 3.74
C THR A 346 30.11 -6.73 3.14
N GLY A 347 30.43 -6.76 1.84
CA GLY A 347 31.04 -7.90 1.16
C GLY A 347 32.43 -8.22 1.72
N ARG A 348 33.29 -7.21 1.85
CA ARG A 348 34.63 -7.38 2.47
C ARG A 348 34.54 -7.75 3.95
N LEU A 349 33.56 -7.22 4.69
CA LEU A 349 33.32 -7.62 6.07
C LEU A 349 32.90 -9.10 6.15
N ALA A 350 31.97 -9.50 5.30
CA ALA A 350 31.46 -10.86 5.24
C ALA A 350 32.56 -11.84 4.84
N GLU A 351 33.45 -11.46 3.92
CA GLU A 351 34.55 -12.31 3.47
C GLU A 351 35.51 -12.64 4.62
N LYS A 352 35.78 -11.66 5.49
CA LYS A 352 36.60 -11.85 6.70
C LYS A 352 35.93 -12.70 7.78
N LYS A 353 34.60 -12.70 7.83
CA LYS A 353 33.80 -13.34 8.90
C LYS A 353 32.97 -14.52 8.41
N LEU A 354 33.25 -15.01 7.20
CA LEU A 354 32.48 -16.08 6.55
C LEU A 354 32.63 -17.38 7.36
N PRO A 355 31.54 -17.93 7.93
CA PRO A 355 31.65 -19.17 8.69
C PRO A 355 32.11 -20.34 7.81
N LEU A 356 32.64 -21.40 8.41
CA LEU A 356 33.04 -22.61 7.69
C LEU A 356 31.79 -23.29 7.12
N GLY A 357 31.84 -23.71 5.84
CA GLY A 357 30.71 -24.32 5.14
C GLY A 357 29.71 -23.33 4.54
N TYR A 358 29.99 -22.02 4.59
CA TYR A 358 29.21 -20.97 3.93
C TYR A 358 29.96 -20.43 2.72
N GLU A 359 29.21 -19.94 1.74
CA GLU A 359 29.71 -19.32 0.51
C GLU A 359 28.94 -18.04 0.17
N PHE A 360 29.55 -17.25 -0.71
CA PHE A 360 28.94 -16.08 -1.32
C PHE A 360 28.09 -16.49 -2.51
N PHE A 361 26.98 -15.79 -2.67
CA PHE A 361 26.18 -15.80 -3.88
C PHE A 361 26.04 -14.40 -4.41
N GLN A 362 26.37 -14.21 -5.68
CA GLN A 362 26.11 -12.96 -6.38
C GLN A 362 24.64 -12.89 -6.79
N LEU A 363 24.01 -11.74 -6.55
CA LEU A 363 22.66 -11.44 -6.99
C LEU A 363 22.70 -10.65 -8.30
N LEU A 364 22.22 -11.25 -9.39
CA LEU A 364 22.18 -10.58 -10.70
C LEU A 364 20.99 -9.59 -10.81
N PRO A 365 21.11 -8.54 -11.65
CA PRO A 365 20.01 -7.66 -12.00
C PRO A 365 18.83 -8.43 -12.62
N PHE A 366 17.62 -7.91 -12.45
CA PHE A 366 16.39 -8.56 -12.89
C PHE A 366 16.33 -8.82 -14.41
N ASP A 367 17.01 -7.99 -15.21
CA ASP A 367 16.89 -7.99 -16.67
C ASP A 367 17.88 -8.93 -17.39
N ASP A 368 18.95 -9.40 -16.72
CA ASP A 368 20.11 -9.99 -17.40
C ASP A 368 20.26 -11.53 -17.32
N ASP A 369 19.71 -12.21 -16.31
CA ASP A 369 19.65 -13.68 -16.27
C ASP A 369 18.62 -14.09 -15.22
N PRO A 370 17.64 -14.94 -15.55
CA PRO A 370 16.59 -15.24 -14.61
C PRO A 370 17.02 -16.14 -13.43
N GLY A 371 18.23 -16.73 -13.46
CA GLY A 371 18.83 -17.51 -12.36
C GLY A 371 19.54 -16.68 -11.28
N ARG A 372 18.83 -15.68 -10.71
CA ARG A 372 19.33 -14.56 -9.87
C ARG A 372 20.50 -14.84 -8.90
N ILE A 373 20.74 -16.06 -8.45
CA ILE A 373 21.74 -16.42 -7.43
C ILE A 373 22.84 -17.28 -8.08
N ILE A 374 24.07 -16.75 -8.14
CA ILE A 374 25.24 -17.48 -8.65
C ILE A 374 26.22 -17.72 -7.49
N PRO A 375 26.54 -18.97 -7.12
CA PRO A 375 27.58 -19.26 -6.14
C PRO A 375 28.94 -18.78 -6.64
N THR A 376 29.62 -17.94 -5.85
CA THR A 376 30.96 -17.40 -6.15
C THR A 376 32.03 -17.96 -5.22
N GLY A 377 31.72 -19.00 -4.46
CA GLY A 377 32.62 -19.62 -3.48
C GLY A 377 32.85 -18.73 -2.27
N ARG A 378 34.05 -18.72 -1.71
CA ARG A 378 34.34 -18.02 -0.43
C ARG A 378 34.81 -16.57 -0.59
N SER A 379 34.89 -16.06 -1.81
CA SER A 379 35.38 -14.70 -2.09
C SER A 379 34.26 -13.77 -2.56
N PHE A 380 34.35 -12.51 -2.13
CA PHE A 380 33.41 -11.47 -2.55
C PHE A 380 33.72 -11.01 -3.97
N ALA A 381 32.77 -11.21 -4.89
CA ALA A 381 32.93 -10.93 -6.33
C ALA A 381 32.49 -9.52 -6.76
N GLY A 382 32.00 -8.67 -5.83
CA GLY A 382 31.43 -7.36 -6.16
C GLY A 382 29.92 -7.37 -6.41
N GLY A 383 29.26 -6.24 -6.17
CA GLY A 383 27.80 -6.08 -6.36
C GLY A 383 26.94 -6.70 -5.26
N GLU A 384 25.61 -6.72 -5.48
CA GLU A 384 24.65 -7.30 -4.52
C GLU A 384 24.98 -8.78 -4.27
N PHE A 385 24.98 -9.20 -3.01
CA PHE A 385 25.36 -10.56 -2.63
C PHE A 385 24.52 -11.12 -1.48
N LEU A 386 24.62 -12.43 -1.30
CA LEU A 386 24.15 -13.19 -0.15
C LEU A 386 25.29 -14.01 0.42
N VAL A 387 25.23 -14.31 1.71
CA VAL A 387 26.15 -15.27 2.35
C VAL A 387 25.33 -16.36 3.01
N GLY A 388 25.52 -17.60 2.59
CA GLY A 388 24.63 -18.68 2.97
C GLY A 388 25.18 -20.06 2.62
N ARG A 389 24.27 -21.02 2.65
CA ARG A 389 24.53 -22.40 2.25
C ARG A 389 23.28 -23.02 1.65
N ASP A 390 23.47 -24.12 0.93
CA ASP A 390 22.37 -24.93 0.41
C ASP A 390 21.62 -25.61 1.56
N VAL A 391 20.34 -25.84 1.31
CA VAL A 391 19.47 -26.66 2.14
C VAL A 391 19.19 -27.96 1.38
N PRO A 392 19.68 -29.12 1.86
CA PRO A 392 19.36 -30.41 1.26
C PRO A 392 17.84 -30.68 1.23
N ASP A 393 17.34 -31.29 0.15
CA ASP A 393 15.90 -31.50 -0.06
C ASP A 393 15.26 -32.38 1.04
N ASP A 394 15.99 -33.38 1.54
CA ASP A 394 15.55 -34.26 2.63
C ASP A 394 15.43 -33.51 3.97
N VAL A 395 16.38 -32.59 4.23
CA VAL A 395 16.33 -31.69 5.38
C VAL A 395 15.20 -30.68 5.24
N ALA A 396 14.98 -30.13 4.04
CA ALA A 396 13.91 -29.17 3.77
C ALA A 396 12.51 -29.78 4.00
N ALA A 397 12.34 -31.06 3.63
CA ALA A 397 11.07 -31.77 3.73
C ALA A 397 10.66 -32.15 5.16
N ASP A 398 11.62 -32.34 6.07
CA ASP A 398 11.35 -32.64 7.48
C ASP A 398 11.26 -31.34 8.29
N PRO A 399 10.09 -31.00 8.88
CA PRO A 399 9.92 -29.73 9.59
C PRO A 399 10.84 -29.58 10.80
N THR A 400 11.18 -30.68 11.47
CA THR A 400 12.06 -30.67 12.65
C THR A 400 13.51 -30.48 12.22
N ALA A 401 13.98 -31.24 11.22
CA ALA A 401 15.33 -31.10 10.69
C ALA A 401 15.54 -29.72 10.04
N PHE A 402 14.55 -29.22 9.29
CA PHE A 402 14.58 -27.88 8.71
C PHE A 402 14.64 -26.79 9.79
N CYS A 403 13.81 -26.87 10.82
CA CYS A 403 13.87 -25.93 11.95
C CYS A 403 15.25 -25.95 12.62
N GLN A 404 15.81 -27.13 12.89
CA GLN A 404 17.15 -27.27 13.46
C GLN A 404 18.22 -26.64 12.56
N LEU A 405 18.18 -26.86 11.25
CA LEU A 405 19.11 -26.24 10.32
C LEU A 405 18.94 -24.72 10.27
N VAL A 406 17.70 -24.22 10.20
CA VAL A 406 17.40 -22.78 10.18
C VAL A 406 17.91 -22.11 11.45
N VAL A 407 17.66 -22.69 12.63
CA VAL A 407 18.15 -22.20 13.92
C VAL A 407 19.67 -22.26 14.00
N GLN A 408 20.29 -23.33 13.51
CA GLN A 408 21.75 -23.45 13.44
C GLN A 408 22.33 -22.36 12.55
N VAL A 409 21.77 -22.17 11.35
CA VAL A 409 22.22 -21.14 10.42
C VAL A 409 22.04 -19.75 11.02
N ALA A 410 20.88 -19.47 11.61
CA ALA A 410 20.63 -18.22 12.32
C ALA A 410 21.69 -17.97 13.40
N SER A 411 22.03 -18.98 14.21
CA SER A 411 23.09 -18.89 15.23
C SER A 411 24.47 -18.64 14.62
N ASP A 412 24.85 -19.39 13.58
CA ASP A 412 26.16 -19.28 12.91
C ASP A 412 26.37 -17.88 12.32
N VAL A 413 25.32 -17.33 11.70
CA VAL A 413 25.36 -16.03 11.05
C VAL A 413 24.94 -14.89 11.97
N ALA A 414 24.53 -15.17 13.21
CA ALA A 414 24.04 -14.15 14.15
C ALA A 414 25.09 -13.04 14.34
N SER A 415 26.37 -13.39 14.47
CA SER A 415 27.42 -12.36 14.56
C SER A 415 27.51 -11.52 13.29
N LEU A 416 27.47 -12.14 12.11
CA LEU A 416 27.55 -11.45 10.84
C LEU A 416 26.35 -10.53 10.62
N LEU A 417 25.15 -11.04 10.87
CA LEU A 417 23.89 -10.32 10.79
C LEU A 417 23.81 -9.21 11.86
N ASN A 418 24.36 -9.42 13.05
CA ASN A 418 24.57 -8.37 14.05
C ASN A 418 25.58 -7.34 13.59
N ASN A 419 26.60 -7.68 12.82
CA ASN A 419 27.51 -6.69 12.26
C ASN A 419 26.86 -5.92 11.10
N PHE A 420 26.03 -6.55 10.28
CA PHE A 420 25.25 -5.83 9.27
C PHE A 420 24.23 -4.93 9.92
N ALA A 421 23.46 -5.46 10.86
CA ALA A 421 22.57 -4.68 11.70
C ALA A 421 23.36 -3.59 12.44
N ALA A 422 24.56 -3.87 12.96
CA ALA A 422 25.42 -2.88 13.61
C ALA A 422 25.90 -1.81 12.64
N LEU A 423 26.31 -2.15 11.42
CA LEU A 423 26.66 -1.21 10.36
C LEU A 423 25.45 -0.38 9.92
N LEU A 424 24.26 -0.97 10.03
CA LEU A 424 22.97 -0.34 9.80
C LEU A 424 22.41 0.36 11.03
N THR A 425 22.93 0.13 12.25
CA THR A 425 22.52 0.75 13.52
C THR A 425 23.50 1.80 14.00
N THR A 426 24.78 1.71 13.61
CA THR A 426 25.63 2.89 13.42
C THR A 426 24.91 3.81 12.44
N VAL A 427 24.17 3.24 11.49
CA VAL A 427 23.23 3.96 10.61
C VAL A 427 21.77 3.96 11.08
N ALA A 428 21.41 3.46 12.26
CA ALA A 428 20.11 3.78 12.90
C ALA A 428 20.29 4.92 13.89
N ASP A 429 21.54 5.20 14.22
CA ASP A 429 22.01 6.51 14.65
C ASP A 429 22.32 7.44 13.46
N ASP A 430 22.78 6.93 12.30
CA ASP A 430 23.08 7.78 11.10
C ASP A 430 22.00 7.86 10.00
N ASP A 431 20.89 7.12 10.03
CA ASP A 431 19.72 7.38 9.16
C ASP A 431 18.82 8.45 9.81
N THR A 432 19.50 9.43 10.39
CA THR A 432 18.95 10.74 10.68
C THR A 432 19.37 11.76 9.63
N GLY A 433 20.25 11.37 8.69
CA GLY A 433 20.81 12.27 7.68
C GLY A 433 21.63 13.41 8.29
N VAL A 434 22.04 13.31 9.56
CA VAL A 434 22.79 14.35 10.26
C VAL A 434 23.99 13.72 10.94
N ALA A 435 25.19 14.17 10.56
CA ALA A 435 26.43 13.71 11.17
C ALA A 435 26.44 14.06 12.67
N ALA A 436 26.76 13.09 13.54
CA ALA A 436 26.94 13.38 14.96
C ALA A 436 28.13 14.33 15.16
N LEU A 437 27.89 15.50 15.74
CA LEU A 437 28.95 16.46 16.07
C LEU A 437 29.89 15.86 17.12
N GLU A 438 31.21 16.05 16.95
CA GLU A 438 32.24 15.63 17.93
C GLU A 438 32.24 16.54 19.16
N GLY A 439 31.16 16.46 19.96
CA GLY A 439 30.97 17.26 21.18
C GLY A 439 29.87 18.33 21.03
N PRO A 440 29.43 18.95 22.15
CA PRO A 440 28.38 19.96 22.13
C PRO A 440 28.73 21.10 21.18
N ILE A 441 27.73 21.64 20.48
CA ILE A 441 27.92 22.84 19.65
C ILE A 441 28.57 23.94 20.51
N PRO A 442 29.69 24.54 20.07
CA PRO A 442 30.31 25.68 20.75
C PRO A 442 29.31 26.80 21.05
N GLU A 443 29.44 27.47 22.18
CA GLU A 443 28.45 28.46 22.66
C GLU A 443 28.22 29.62 21.68
N ASP A 444 29.26 30.02 20.95
CA ASP A 444 29.22 31.04 19.89
C ASP A 444 28.47 30.57 18.63
N GLU A 445 28.66 29.30 18.22
CA GLU A 445 27.92 28.68 17.12
C GLU A 445 26.45 28.44 17.49
N LEU A 446 26.19 27.95 18.71
CA LEU A 446 24.84 27.78 19.23
C LEU A 446 24.10 29.12 19.32
N GLY A 447 24.79 30.18 19.78
CA GLY A 447 24.26 31.54 19.77
C GLY A 447 23.90 32.04 18.37
N SER A 448 24.70 31.69 17.36
CA SER A 448 24.44 32.03 15.95
C SER A 448 23.22 31.28 15.40
N LEU A 449 23.10 29.98 15.69
CA LEU A 449 21.92 29.18 15.32
C LEU A 449 20.65 29.68 16.01
N VAL A 450 20.74 30.12 17.26
CA VAL A 450 19.60 30.72 17.98
C VAL A 450 19.20 32.06 17.35
N ALA A 451 20.15 32.87 16.91
CA ALA A 451 19.86 34.11 16.19
C ALA A 451 19.19 33.84 14.84
N GLU A 452 19.68 32.83 14.10
CA GLU A 452 19.07 32.36 12.85
C GLU A 452 17.66 31.81 13.05
N PHE A 453 17.44 31.01 14.09
CA PHE A 453 16.11 30.55 14.48
C PHE A 453 15.16 31.72 14.72
N ARG A 454 15.57 32.72 15.50
CA ARG A 454 14.75 33.89 15.80
C ARG A 454 14.43 34.71 14.56
N SER A 455 15.38 34.85 13.62
CA SER A 455 15.17 35.61 12.39
C SER A 455 14.34 34.85 11.35
N THR A 456 14.63 33.57 11.11
CA THR A 456 13.97 32.75 10.07
C THR A 456 12.57 32.32 10.45
N ARG A 457 12.33 31.95 11.72
CA ARG A 457 11.00 31.57 12.21
C ARG A 457 10.19 32.77 12.71
N GLY A 458 10.85 33.85 13.15
CA GLY A 458 10.18 34.99 13.79
C GLY A 458 9.65 34.66 15.19
N TYR A 459 10.43 33.96 16.01
CA TYR A 459 10.00 33.55 17.37
C TYR A 459 10.10 34.71 18.40
N PRO A 460 9.10 34.88 19.29
CA PRO A 460 7.84 34.13 19.36
C PRO A 460 6.85 34.60 18.30
N THR A 461 6.18 33.64 17.65
CA THR A 461 5.05 33.93 16.75
C THR A 461 3.75 34.08 17.54
N ALA A 462 2.69 34.61 16.91
CA ALA A 462 1.35 34.66 17.54
C ALA A 462 0.86 33.27 17.98
N LYS A 463 1.24 32.20 17.25
CA LYS A 463 0.91 30.81 17.58
C LYS A 463 1.67 30.30 18.80
N ASP A 464 2.93 30.72 18.98
CA ASP A 464 3.73 30.38 20.16
C ASP A 464 3.13 31.01 21.43
N GLU A 465 2.66 32.26 21.33
CA GLU A 465 2.03 32.95 22.46
C GLU A 465 0.68 32.33 22.82
N GLN A 466 -0.13 31.95 21.83
CA GLN A 466 -1.37 31.20 22.05
C GLN A 466 -1.12 29.83 22.69
N ALA A 467 -0.05 29.13 22.30
CA ALA A 467 0.30 27.85 22.89
C ALA A 467 0.66 27.98 24.37
N ARG A 468 1.34 29.06 24.77
CA ARG A 468 1.64 29.37 26.18
C ARG A 468 0.39 29.69 26.99
N ILE A 469 -0.51 30.52 26.44
CA ILE A 469 -1.78 30.86 27.10
C ILE A 469 -2.57 29.57 27.38
N LYS A 470 -2.73 28.70 26.38
CA LYS A 470 -3.41 27.41 26.55
C LYS A 470 -2.70 26.50 27.55
N GLN A 471 -1.37 26.49 27.56
CA GLN A 471 -0.63 25.70 28.55
C GLN A 471 -0.92 26.20 29.97
N LEU A 472 -0.98 27.51 30.22
CA LEU A 472 -1.32 28.05 31.53
C LEU A 472 -2.76 27.69 31.95
N GLU A 473 -3.71 27.77 31.02
CA GLU A 473 -5.11 27.36 31.25
C GLU A 473 -5.23 25.89 31.62
N TRP A 474 -4.47 25.01 30.97
CA TRP A 474 -4.46 23.59 31.28
C TRP A 474 -3.69 23.27 32.56
N ALA A 475 -2.57 23.95 32.82
CA ALA A 475 -1.79 23.77 34.05
C ALA A 475 -2.63 24.09 35.30
N ALA A 476 -3.49 25.12 35.21
CA ALA A 476 -4.42 25.46 36.28
C ALA A 476 -5.41 24.32 36.60
N GLN A 477 -5.69 23.43 35.64
CA GLN A 477 -6.59 22.28 35.79
C GLN A 477 -5.87 20.97 36.12
N LEU A 478 -4.52 20.98 36.16
CA LEU A 478 -3.68 19.82 36.50
C LEU A 478 -3.02 19.96 37.88
N THR A 479 -3.48 20.89 38.72
CA THR A 479 -2.99 21.02 40.10
C THR A 479 -3.43 19.81 40.93
N ASP A 480 -2.70 19.51 42.02
CA ASP A 480 -3.03 18.37 42.90
C ASP A 480 -4.47 18.43 43.42
N GLU A 481 -4.95 19.64 43.75
CA GLU A 481 -6.31 19.91 44.21
C GLU A 481 -7.37 19.75 43.11
N GLU A 482 -7.10 20.23 41.89
CA GLU A 482 -8.06 20.14 40.78
C GLU A 482 -8.19 18.72 40.24
N LEU A 483 -7.15 17.90 40.35
CA LEU A 483 -7.20 16.47 39.97
C LEU A 483 -8.16 15.64 40.83
N ASP A 484 -8.65 16.15 41.97
CA ASP A 484 -9.69 15.47 42.78
C ASP A 484 -11.10 15.64 42.18
N VAL A 485 -11.32 16.72 41.41
CA VAL A 485 -12.62 17.07 40.82
C VAL A 485 -12.59 17.10 39.29
N ALA A 486 -11.42 16.87 38.69
CA ALA A 486 -11.22 16.85 37.25
C ALA A 486 -12.05 15.75 36.58
N ASP A 487 -12.55 16.06 35.39
CA ASP A 487 -13.17 15.07 34.51
C ASP A 487 -12.25 14.74 33.32
N LEU A 488 -12.64 13.73 32.54
CA LEU A 488 -11.87 13.31 31.38
C LEU A 488 -11.78 14.38 30.28
N SER A 489 -12.63 15.42 30.32
CA SER A 489 -12.63 16.46 29.29
C SER A 489 -11.33 17.27 29.33
N VAL A 490 -10.78 17.54 30.52
CA VAL A 490 -9.50 18.23 30.71
C VAL A 490 -8.36 17.45 30.05
N ILE A 491 -8.28 16.16 30.35
CA ILE A 491 -7.25 15.27 29.80
C ILE A 491 -7.39 15.18 28.28
N ARG A 492 -8.60 15.02 27.75
CA ARG A 492 -8.87 14.98 26.31
C ARG A 492 -8.47 16.27 25.60
N GLN A 493 -8.79 17.43 26.17
CA GLN A 493 -8.42 18.72 25.59
C GLN A 493 -6.90 18.85 25.48
N ILE A 494 -6.16 18.39 26.49
CA ILE A 494 -4.70 18.45 26.49
C ILE A 494 -4.12 17.48 25.46
N VAL A 495 -4.51 16.21 25.47
CA VAL A 495 -3.83 15.17 24.68
C VAL A 495 -4.22 15.16 23.20
N ASN A 496 -5.44 15.62 22.87
CA ASN A 496 -5.91 15.71 21.48
C ASN A 496 -5.54 17.03 20.79
N SER A 497 -5.16 18.05 21.55
CA SER A 497 -4.77 19.34 20.98
C SER A 497 -3.33 19.33 20.45
N GLY A 498 -3.10 19.97 19.31
CA GLY A 498 -1.75 20.28 18.82
C GLY A 498 -1.07 21.43 19.57
N SER A 499 -1.81 22.16 20.42
CA SER A 499 -1.24 23.25 21.22
C SER A 499 -0.29 22.71 22.30
N TYR A 500 0.83 23.40 22.49
CA TYR A 500 1.93 23.02 23.38
C TYR A 500 2.52 21.62 23.09
N GLY A 501 2.60 21.24 21.81
CA GLY A 501 3.18 19.99 21.31
C GLY A 501 2.17 18.85 21.20
N ALA A 502 2.27 18.02 20.16
CA ALA A 502 1.32 16.91 19.92
C ALA A 502 1.92 15.56 20.34
N PRO A 503 1.20 14.70 21.07
CA PRO A 503 1.65 13.34 21.40
C PRO A 503 1.31 12.31 20.30
N GLY A 504 0.76 12.74 19.17
CA GLY A 504 0.24 11.89 18.08
C GLY A 504 -1.27 11.58 18.24
N PRO A 505 -1.87 10.79 17.33
CA PRO A 505 -3.31 10.46 17.37
C PRO A 505 -3.67 9.62 18.60
N GLN A 506 -4.73 10.02 19.32
CA GLN A 506 -5.11 9.40 20.59
C GLN A 506 -6.41 8.58 20.51
N SER A 507 -6.75 8.03 19.34
CA SER A 507 -7.99 7.25 19.14
C SER A 507 -8.10 6.04 20.07
N ARG A 508 -6.99 5.34 20.31
CA ARG A 508 -6.95 4.19 21.23
C ARG A 508 -7.14 4.62 22.69
N LEU A 509 -6.47 5.68 23.12
CA LEU A 509 -6.61 6.22 24.48
C LEU A 509 -8.04 6.74 24.71
N ASN A 510 -8.60 7.51 23.79
CA ASN A 510 -9.96 8.04 23.90
C ASN A 510 -11.00 6.91 24.00
N THR A 511 -10.82 5.81 23.24
CA THR A 511 -11.67 4.61 23.33
C THR A 511 -11.58 3.98 24.72
N THR A 512 -10.36 3.83 25.26
CA THR A 512 -10.14 3.31 26.61
C THR A 512 -10.81 4.19 27.67
N LEU A 513 -10.60 5.51 27.60
CA LEU A 513 -11.17 6.46 28.57
C LEU A 513 -12.71 6.47 28.54
N ASN A 514 -13.34 6.26 27.38
CA ASN A 514 -14.80 6.14 27.25
C ASN A 514 -15.37 4.89 27.92
N GLY A 515 -14.57 3.83 28.08
CA GLY A 515 -14.99 2.55 28.65
C GLY A 515 -14.78 2.43 30.16
N LEU A 516 -14.19 3.44 30.82
CA LEU A 516 -13.90 3.39 32.26
C LEU A 516 -15.16 3.57 33.10
N ASP A 517 -15.30 2.74 34.13
CA ASP A 517 -16.26 2.94 35.20
C ASP A 517 -15.69 3.86 36.29
N ALA A 518 -16.46 4.10 37.36
CA ALA A 518 -16.04 5.04 38.42
C ALA A 518 -14.72 4.63 39.10
N ALA A 519 -14.48 3.32 39.29
CA ALA A 519 -13.24 2.81 39.87
C ALA A 519 -12.06 2.98 38.90
N GLY A 520 -12.26 2.67 37.61
CA GLY A 520 -11.25 2.87 36.58
C GLY A 520 -10.87 4.34 36.38
N LEU A 521 -11.82 5.27 36.55
CA LEU A 521 -11.55 6.71 36.54
C LEU A 521 -10.71 7.14 37.74
N GLU A 522 -11.03 6.67 38.94
CA GLU A 522 -10.26 6.95 40.16
C GLU A 522 -8.82 6.44 40.03
N GLU A 523 -8.63 5.22 39.54
CA GLU A 523 -7.30 4.66 39.27
C GLU A 523 -6.53 5.45 38.22
N PHE A 524 -7.19 5.90 37.15
CA PHE A 524 -6.58 6.70 36.11
C PHE A 524 -6.08 8.04 36.65
N PHE A 525 -6.91 8.77 37.39
CA PHE A 525 -6.50 10.06 37.98
C PHE A 525 -5.46 9.90 39.08
N ALA A 526 -5.50 8.82 39.87
CA ALA A 526 -4.45 8.50 40.83
C ALA A 526 -3.09 8.27 40.16
N LEU A 527 -3.07 7.57 39.02
CA LEU A 527 -1.87 7.36 38.20
C LEU A 527 -1.30 8.69 37.67
N ILE A 528 -2.15 9.57 37.13
CA ILE A 528 -1.72 10.89 36.64
C ILE A 528 -1.23 11.75 37.80
N ARG A 529 -1.89 11.71 38.96
CA ARG A 529 -1.49 12.46 40.15
C ARG A 529 -0.12 12.02 40.67
N ASP A 530 0.15 10.71 40.74
CA ASP A 530 1.47 10.19 41.14
C ASP A 530 2.57 10.69 40.20
N LEU A 531 2.33 10.67 38.88
CA LEU A 531 3.30 11.19 37.90
C LEU A 531 3.61 12.68 38.12
N LEU A 532 2.57 13.50 38.30
CA LEU A 532 2.69 14.95 38.34
C LEU A 532 3.19 15.46 39.70
N TRP A 533 2.70 14.89 40.80
CA TRP A 533 2.85 15.44 42.15
C TRP A 533 3.39 14.44 43.18
N GLY A 534 3.70 13.19 42.78
CA GLY A 534 4.25 12.18 43.68
C GLY A 534 5.55 12.63 44.36
N PRO A 535 5.82 12.18 45.61
CA PRO A 535 6.93 12.69 46.44
C PRO A 535 8.31 12.15 46.05
N GLU A 536 8.35 11.11 45.20
CA GLU A 536 9.58 10.46 44.76
C GLU A 536 10.28 11.22 43.62
N ALA A 537 11.49 10.78 43.27
CA ALA A 537 12.21 11.36 42.14
C ALA A 537 11.43 11.14 40.82
N LEU A 538 11.55 12.09 39.89
CA LEU A 538 10.79 12.05 38.64
C LEU A 538 11.07 10.78 37.81
N GLU A 539 12.28 10.25 37.85
CA GLU A 539 12.66 9.00 37.17
C GLU A 539 11.90 7.79 37.72
N ASP A 540 11.78 7.68 39.05
CA ASP A 540 11.04 6.59 39.71
C ASP A 540 9.54 6.68 39.42
N ARG A 541 8.98 7.91 39.47
CA ARG A 541 7.58 8.16 39.12
C ARG A 541 7.30 7.78 37.67
N LEU A 542 8.17 8.17 36.73
CA LEU A 542 8.05 7.82 35.31
C LEU A 542 8.12 6.30 35.09
N ASP A 543 9.07 5.60 35.70
CA ASP A 543 9.19 4.14 35.55
C ASP A 543 7.95 3.41 36.07
N ARG A 544 7.43 3.82 37.24
CA ARG A 544 6.19 3.28 37.79
C ARG A 544 5.00 3.58 36.89
N THR A 545 4.85 4.83 36.45
CA THR A 545 3.75 5.21 35.57
C THR A 545 3.81 4.48 34.23
N PHE A 546 5.00 4.25 33.64
CA PHE A 546 5.14 3.47 32.42
C PHE A 546 4.75 2.00 32.60
N ALA A 547 5.09 1.40 33.75
CA ALA A 547 4.67 0.04 34.06
C ALA A 547 3.14 -0.06 34.21
N ASP A 548 2.54 0.87 34.94
CA ASP A 548 1.09 0.87 35.23
C ASP A 548 0.23 1.39 34.08
N ALA A 549 0.80 2.16 33.14
CA ALA A 549 0.11 2.61 31.93
C ALA A 549 -0.36 1.47 31.02
N SER A 550 0.20 0.26 31.17
CA SER A 550 -0.28 -0.95 30.49
C SER A 550 -1.75 -1.28 30.79
N ARG A 551 -2.28 -0.80 31.93
CA ARG A 551 -3.70 -0.95 32.33
C ARG A 551 -4.64 -0.08 31.50
N PHE A 552 -4.11 0.95 30.82
CA PHE A 552 -4.87 1.89 30.01
C PHE A 552 -4.38 1.86 28.55
N PRO A 553 -4.91 0.97 27.69
CA PRO A 553 -4.48 0.87 26.30
C PRO A 553 -4.52 2.23 25.57
N GLY A 554 -3.38 2.65 25.04
CA GLY A 554 -3.22 3.96 24.38
C GLY A 554 -2.58 5.04 25.24
N LEU A 555 -2.41 4.83 26.55
CA LEU A 555 -1.67 5.74 27.44
C LEU A 555 -0.16 5.53 27.24
N GLY A 556 0.40 6.13 26.18
CA GLY A 556 1.82 6.00 25.83
C GLY A 556 2.74 7.02 26.51
N GLU A 557 4.07 6.80 26.40
CA GLU A 557 5.10 7.70 26.96
C GLU A 557 4.88 9.16 26.55
N SER A 558 4.52 9.40 25.29
CA SER A 558 4.34 10.75 24.76
C SER A 558 3.17 11.50 25.39
N VAL A 559 2.11 10.79 25.76
CA VAL A 559 0.93 11.36 26.42
C VAL A 559 1.29 11.79 27.84
N LEU A 560 1.92 10.89 28.59
CA LEU A 560 2.34 11.13 29.97
C LEU A 560 3.33 12.30 30.06
N LEU A 561 4.29 12.37 29.14
CA LEU A 561 5.26 13.46 29.09
C LEU A 561 4.66 14.78 28.64
N LYS A 562 3.59 14.77 27.83
CA LYS A 562 2.83 15.98 27.54
C LYS A 562 2.12 16.51 28.77
N LEU A 563 1.42 15.66 29.52
CA LEU A 563 0.77 16.06 30.78
C LEU A 563 1.79 16.63 31.77
N LEU A 564 2.96 15.99 31.88
CA LEU A 564 4.05 16.48 32.71
C LEU A 564 4.61 17.83 32.23
N ALA A 565 4.75 18.04 30.92
CA ALA A 565 5.22 19.32 30.37
C ALA A 565 4.20 20.45 30.54
N VAL A 566 2.91 20.13 30.52
CA VAL A 566 1.85 21.12 30.78
C VAL A 566 1.81 21.48 32.26
N ALA A 567 1.88 20.51 33.18
CA ALA A 567 1.86 20.79 34.62
C ALA A 567 3.15 21.46 35.11
N HIS A 568 4.30 21.07 34.54
CA HIS A 568 5.63 21.54 34.95
C HIS A 568 6.40 22.14 33.77
N PRO A 569 5.93 23.27 33.20
CA PRO A 569 6.53 23.88 32.02
C PRO A 569 7.98 24.31 32.26
N GLN A 570 8.36 24.63 33.50
CA GLN A 570 9.74 25.01 33.83
C GLN A 570 10.72 23.82 33.84
N ARG A 571 10.20 22.58 33.85
CA ARG A 571 10.99 21.36 34.05
C ARG A 571 11.23 20.59 32.76
N VAL A 572 10.23 20.54 31.88
CA VAL A 572 10.19 19.60 30.75
C VAL A 572 10.21 20.35 29.43
N VAL A 573 11.18 20.02 28.58
CA VAL A 573 11.21 20.45 27.19
C VAL A 573 10.13 19.68 26.41
N PRO A 574 9.23 20.35 25.65
CA PRO A 574 8.14 19.70 24.89
C PRO A 574 8.59 18.86 23.68
N ALA A 575 9.42 17.85 23.95
CA ALA A 575 9.87 16.79 23.05
C ALA A 575 9.61 15.46 23.73
N PHE A 576 8.52 14.80 23.38
CA PHE A 576 7.97 13.73 24.22
C PHE A 576 8.58 12.33 23.98
N PRO A 577 8.68 11.79 22.76
CA PRO A 577 9.24 10.45 22.59
C PRO A 577 10.75 10.43 22.89
N LEU A 578 11.28 9.32 23.41
CA LEU A 578 12.73 9.17 23.63
C LEU A 578 13.47 8.78 22.36
N LYS A 579 12.86 7.89 21.57
CA LYS A 579 13.41 7.28 20.35
C LYS A 579 12.54 7.64 19.13
N GLY A 580 13.03 7.33 17.93
CA GLY A 580 12.34 7.60 16.67
C GLY A 580 12.64 8.99 16.11
N GLU A 581 12.04 9.32 14.96
CA GLU A 581 12.35 10.54 14.21
C GLU A 581 12.08 11.84 14.99
N MET A 582 11.14 11.82 15.93
CA MET A 582 10.76 12.94 16.80
C MET A 582 11.44 12.86 18.20
N GLY A 583 12.35 11.89 18.41
CA GLY A 583 12.81 11.49 19.74
C GLY A 583 13.92 12.37 20.34
N LYS A 584 13.91 12.53 21.67
CA LYS A 584 14.95 13.25 22.43
C LYS A 584 16.38 12.79 22.09
N ALA A 585 16.61 11.50 21.88
CA ALA A 585 17.93 10.98 21.54
C ALA A 585 18.48 11.56 20.22
N ARG A 586 17.62 11.78 19.22
CA ARG A 586 18.01 12.44 17.95
C ARG A 586 18.29 13.92 18.18
N LEU A 587 17.43 14.60 18.95
CA LEU A 587 17.61 16.02 19.29
C LEU A 587 18.92 16.25 20.04
N MET A 588 19.34 15.33 20.90
CA MET A 588 20.62 15.39 21.59
C MET A 588 21.80 15.33 20.62
N ARG A 589 21.77 14.42 19.63
CA ARG A 589 22.85 14.31 18.63
C ARG A 589 22.97 15.57 17.77
N LEU A 590 21.84 16.19 17.40
CA LEU A 590 21.83 17.45 16.64
C LEU A 590 22.59 18.58 17.32
N VAL A 591 22.63 18.57 18.65
CA VAL A 591 23.33 19.58 19.45
C VAL A 591 24.65 19.06 20.03
N GLY A 592 25.14 17.91 19.54
CA GLY A 592 26.42 17.33 19.95
C GLY A 592 26.43 16.68 21.35
N LEU A 593 25.25 16.36 21.89
CA LEU A 593 25.11 15.64 23.15
C LEU A 593 24.98 14.12 22.91
N ALA A 594 25.74 13.33 23.66
CA ALA A 594 25.59 11.88 23.66
C ALA A 594 24.23 11.47 24.28
N PRO A 595 23.45 10.59 23.61
CA PRO A 595 22.19 10.09 24.16
C PRO A 595 22.42 9.32 25.48
N PRO A 596 21.38 9.20 26.32
CA PRO A 596 21.50 8.52 27.62
C PRO A 596 21.85 7.03 27.45
N SER A 597 22.61 6.49 28.40
CA SER A 597 23.02 5.06 28.39
C SER A 597 21.80 4.14 28.41
N THR A 598 21.83 3.08 27.60
CA THR A 598 20.79 2.04 27.60
C THR A 598 20.77 1.19 28.87
N THR A 599 21.77 1.32 29.74
CA THR A 599 21.81 0.66 31.07
C THR A 599 20.95 1.35 32.12
N LEU A 600 20.51 2.59 31.87
CA LEU A 600 19.60 3.32 32.76
C LEU A 600 18.16 2.84 32.57
N SER A 601 17.33 3.02 33.60
CA SER A 601 15.88 2.78 33.49
C SER A 601 15.24 3.73 32.47
N ARG A 602 14.00 3.43 32.06
CA ARG A 602 13.33 4.20 31.01
C ARG A 602 13.02 5.63 31.47
N GLY A 603 12.59 5.79 32.71
CA GLY A 603 12.41 7.07 33.40
C GLY A 603 13.72 7.85 33.49
N ALA A 604 14.80 7.21 33.95
CA ALA A 604 16.12 7.84 34.06
C ALA A 604 16.67 8.29 32.69
N GLN A 605 16.47 7.53 31.62
CA GLN A 605 16.83 7.95 30.27
C GLN A 605 16.07 9.23 29.85
N HIS A 606 14.78 9.31 30.16
CA HIS A 606 13.94 10.48 29.83
C HIS A 606 14.33 11.73 30.60
N VAL A 607 14.64 11.58 31.90
CA VAL A 607 15.09 12.68 32.77
C VAL A 607 16.48 13.16 32.32
N GLN A 608 17.44 12.25 32.14
CA GLN A 608 18.78 12.62 31.70
C GLN A 608 18.78 13.30 30.33
N ALA A 609 18.00 12.80 29.36
CA ALA A 609 17.91 13.41 28.04
C ALA A 609 17.30 14.82 28.09
N ASN A 610 16.23 14.99 28.87
CA ASN A 610 15.57 16.28 29.06
C ASN A 610 16.51 17.30 29.73
N ASP A 611 17.19 16.88 30.79
CA ASP A 611 18.00 17.78 31.62
C ASP A 611 19.19 18.32 30.85
N ARG A 612 19.87 17.45 30.09
CA ARG A 612 21.01 17.87 29.28
C ARG A 612 20.60 18.80 28.12
N LEU A 613 19.46 18.55 27.48
CA LEU A 613 18.93 19.46 26.44
C LEU A 613 18.55 20.81 27.03
N ARG A 614 17.88 20.82 28.18
CA ARG A 614 17.47 22.02 28.88
C ARG A 614 18.68 22.84 29.35
N GLU A 615 19.63 22.20 30.03
CA GLU A 615 20.86 22.83 30.53
C GLU A 615 21.67 23.48 29.40
N LEU A 616 21.78 22.83 28.24
CA LEU A 616 22.48 23.38 27.09
C LEU A 616 21.80 24.65 26.55
N LEU A 617 20.46 24.68 26.54
CA LEU A 617 19.70 25.76 25.91
C LEU A 617 19.26 26.87 26.88
N GLU A 618 19.39 26.66 28.19
CA GLU A 618 19.00 27.62 29.24
C GLU A 618 19.66 29.00 29.08
N PRO A 619 20.97 29.13 28.72
CA PRO A 619 21.59 30.44 28.51
C PRO A 619 20.94 31.26 27.36
N HIS A 620 20.33 30.57 26.38
CA HIS A 620 19.74 31.19 25.20
C HIS A 620 18.22 31.39 25.31
N PHE A 621 17.56 30.57 26.13
CA PHE A 621 16.11 30.57 26.36
C PHE A 621 15.81 30.42 27.86
N PRO A 622 16.13 31.43 28.69
CA PRO A 622 16.03 31.33 30.13
C PRO A 622 14.57 31.18 30.58
N GLY A 623 14.26 30.09 31.30
CA GLY A 623 12.92 29.77 31.80
C GLY A 623 11.87 29.49 30.72
N ASP A 624 12.29 29.21 29.48
CA ASP A 624 11.41 29.09 28.32
C ASP A 624 11.62 27.76 27.58
N THR A 625 11.21 26.67 28.22
CA THR A 625 11.29 25.30 27.67
C THR A 625 10.50 25.12 26.37
N TRP A 626 9.45 25.93 26.15
CA TRP A 626 8.73 25.95 24.88
C TRP A 626 9.65 26.43 23.76
N ALA A 627 10.35 27.55 23.94
CA ALA A 627 11.34 28.01 22.96
C ALA A 627 12.44 26.98 22.72
N GLN A 628 12.93 26.33 23.78
CA GLN A 628 13.94 25.28 23.68
C GLN A 628 13.45 24.13 22.78
N GLY A 629 12.23 23.64 23.01
CA GLY A 629 11.62 22.61 22.16
C GLY A 629 11.43 23.08 20.70
N GLN A 630 10.94 24.30 20.51
CA GLN A 630 10.72 24.90 19.20
C GLN A 630 12.03 25.08 18.40
N PHE A 631 13.10 25.48 19.08
CA PHE A 631 14.44 25.57 18.51
C PHE A 631 14.95 24.20 18.08
N LEU A 632 14.83 23.17 18.93
CA LEU A 632 15.29 21.81 18.61
C LEU A 632 14.55 21.21 17.40
N TYR A 633 13.24 21.45 17.27
CA TYR A 633 12.47 21.02 16.09
C TYR A 633 12.86 21.79 14.82
N TRP A 634 13.12 23.09 14.95
CA TRP A 634 13.63 23.89 13.83
C TRP A 634 15.01 23.40 13.41
N LEU A 635 15.94 23.20 14.34
CA LEU A 635 17.30 22.74 14.07
C LEU A 635 17.31 21.39 13.35
N ARG A 636 16.38 20.48 13.70
CA ARG A 636 16.21 19.20 13.01
C ARG A 636 15.73 19.36 11.57
N THR A 637 14.82 20.28 11.32
CA THR A 637 14.20 20.48 10.00
C THR A 637 14.95 21.51 9.14
N ARG A 638 16.04 22.06 9.70
CA ARG A 638 16.99 22.94 9.01
C ARG A 638 17.72 22.12 7.94
N PRO A 639 17.68 22.55 6.66
CA PRO A 639 18.50 21.93 5.62
C PRO A 639 19.99 22.15 5.94
N GLU A 640 20.79 21.09 6.04
CA GLU A 640 22.25 21.21 6.07
C GLU A 640 22.71 21.87 4.77
N GLY A 641 23.29 23.07 4.86
CA GLY A 641 23.72 23.85 3.68
C GLY A 641 22.87 25.08 3.33
N ALA A 642 21.90 25.49 4.15
CA ALA A 642 21.09 26.71 3.91
C ALA A 642 21.83 28.06 4.02
N ALA A 643 23.17 28.06 3.96
CA ALA A 643 23.95 29.25 3.60
C ALA A 643 24.06 29.43 2.07
N GLU A 644 23.70 28.41 1.29
CA GLU A 644 23.36 28.58 -0.13
C GLU A 644 21.85 28.45 -0.24
N GLN A 645 21.16 29.58 -0.40
CA GLN A 645 19.94 29.57 -1.18
C GLN A 645 20.29 28.83 -2.48
N VAL A 646 19.78 27.61 -2.68
CA VAL A 646 19.67 27.07 -4.04
C VAL A 646 18.98 28.18 -4.81
N ASP A 647 19.66 28.72 -5.82
CA ASP A 647 19.07 29.74 -6.65
C ASP A 647 17.79 29.14 -7.23
N ASP A 648 16.66 29.57 -6.66
CA ASP A 648 15.32 29.11 -7.01
C ASP A 648 15.09 29.32 -8.52
N GLY A 649 15.82 30.27 -9.13
CA GLY A 649 15.84 30.50 -10.57
C GLY A 649 16.48 29.36 -11.37
N ASP A 650 17.62 28.82 -10.93
CA ASP A 650 18.36 27.78 -11.67
C ASP A 650 17.61 26.45 -11.67
N SER A 651 16.98 26.08 -10.54
CA SER A 651 16.20 24.84 -10.43
C SER A 651 14.92 24.89 -11.28
N ILE A 652 14.27 26.05 -11.34
CA ILE A 652 13.10 26.27 -12.20
C ILE A 652 13.50 26.32 -13.67
N ALA A 653 14.64 26.93 -14.01
CA ALA A 653 15.16 26.93 -15.37
C ALA A 653 15.50 25.52 -15.87
N ALA A 654 16.14 24.69 -15.04
CA ALA A 654 16.42 23.29 -15.38
C ALA A 654 15.13 22.48 -15.58
N LEU A 655 14.11 22.71 -14.74
CA LEU A 655 12.81 22.07 -14.90
C LEU A 655 12.09 22.55 -16.18
N ALA A 656 12.17 23.84 -16.50
CA ALA A 656 11.60 24.44 -17.69
C ALA A 656 12.20 23.82 -18.97
N GLU A 657 13.52 23.65 -19.00
CA GLU A 657 14.23 22.97 -20.08
C GLU A 657 13.78 21.50 -20.21
N GLU A 658 13.69 20.76 -19.10
CA GLU A 658 13.22 19.37 -19.10
C GLU A 658 11.78 19.24 -19.64
N LEU A 659 10.91 20.18 -19.29
CA LEU A 659 9.50 20.18 -19.68
C LEU A 659 9.23 20.80 -21.05
N HIS A 660 10.25 21.37 -21.70
CA HIS A 660 10.12 22.20 -22.90
C HIS A 660 9.10 23.34 -22.72
N LEU A 661 9.07 23.94 -21.53
CA LEU A 661 8.21 25.06 -21.18
C LEU A 661 9.05 26.31 -20.91
N PRO A 662 8.49 27.52 -21.07
CA PRO A 662 9.16 28.76 -20.69
C PRO A 662 9.42 28.85 -19.17
N THR A 663 10.61 29.33 -18.79
CA THR A 663 11.02 29.48 -17.39
C THR A 663 10.14 30.48 -16.63
N ASP A 664 9.75 31.58 -17.27
CA ASP A 664 8.85 32.60 -16.73
C ASP A 664 7.46 32.02 -16.41
N TYR A 665 6.92 31.19 -17.30
CA TYR A 665 5.66 30.48 -17.04
C TYR A 665 5.73 29.56 -15.82
N LEU A 666 6.75 28.70 -15.70
CA LEU A 666 6.85 27.80 -14.54
C LEU A 666 7.11 28.58 -13.24
N THR A 667 7.80 29.72 -13.33
CA THR A 667 7.98 30.64 -12.20
C THR A 667 6.64 31.20 -11.74
N GLU A 668 5.83 31.73 -12.67
CA GLU A 668 4.49 32.25 -12.37
C GLU A 668 3.58 31.17 -11.78
N VAL A 669 3.60 29.95 -12.33
CA VAL A 669 2.81 28.82 -11.82
C VAL A 669 3.22 28.44 -10.39
N ARG A 670 4.52 28.44 -10.09
CA ARG A 670 5.03 28.22 -8.74
C ARG A 670 4.56 29.32 -7.78
N GLU A 671 4.68 30.58 -8.16
CA GLU A 671 4.23 31.72 -7.34
C GLU A 671 2.73 31.63 -7.05
N MET A 672 1.91 31.38 -8.07
CA MET A 672 0.47 31.16 -7.90
C MET A 672 0.15 30.01 -6.92
N LEU A 673 0.93 28.92 -6.97
CA LEU A 673 0.77 27.80 -6.05
C LEU A 673 1.15 28.20 -4.62
N LEU A 674 2.24 28.93 -4.42
CA LEU A 674 2.68 29.36 -3.09
C LEU A 674 1.71 30.38 -2.46
N GLU A 675 1.17 31.28 -3.27
CA GLU A 675 0.21 32.30 -2.83
C GLU A 675 -1.17 31.69 -2.51
N LYS A 676 -1.76 30.95 -3.45
CA LYS A 676 -3.12 30.40 -3.27
C LYS A 676 -3.12 29.09 -2.50
N ARG A 677 -1.98 28.39 -2.41
CA ARG A 677 -1.81 27.05 -1.81
C ARG A 677 -2.57 25.94 -2.53
N GLN A 678 -3.29 26.26 -3.59
CA GLN A 678 -3.99 25.27 -4.40
C GLN A 678 -4.19 25.73 -5.85
N LEU A 679 -3.82 24.86 -6.79
CA LEU A 679 -3.91 25.09 -8.23
C LEU A 679 -4.54 23.87 -8.93
N VAL A 680 -5.15 24.06 -10.10
CA VAL A 680 -5.63 23.00 -10.99
C VAL A 680 -5.11 23.25 -12.40
N PHE A 681 -4.36 22.30 -12.95
CA PHE A 681 -4.06 22.25 -14.38
C PHE A 681 -5.25 21.66 -15.13
N PHE A 682 -5.75 22.36 -16.14
CA PHE A 682 -6.90 21.89 -16.91
C PHE A 682 -6.70 21.99 -18.41
N GLY A 683 -7.19 20.99 -19.15
CA GLY A 683 -7.06 20.97 -20.61
C GLY A 683 -7.41 19.60 -21.20
N PRO A 684 -7.21 19.43 -22.52
CA PRO A 684 -7.45 18.18 -23.22
C PRO A 684 -6.62 17.03 -22.63
N PRO A 685 -7.02 15.76 -22.81
CA PRO A 685 -6.22 14.63 -22.40
C PRO A 685 -4.89 14.58 -23.17
N GLY A 686 -3.87 13.98 -22.56
CA GLY A 686 -2.57 13.77 -23.22
C GLY A 686 -1.68 15.02 -23.37
N THR A 687 -1.97 16.10 -22.66
CA THR A 687 -1.18 17.36 -22.68
C THR A 687 -0.08 17.45 -21.63
N GLY A 688 0.15 16.39 -20.85
CA GLY A 688 1.24 16.35 -19.86
C GLY A 688 0.92 17.00 -18.50
N LYS A 689 -0.32 17.44 -18.25
CA LYS A 689 -0.77 18.04 -16.97
C LYS A 689 -0.27 17.28 -15.72
N THR A 690 -0.49 15.97 -15.68
CA THR A 690 -0.08 15.10 -14.56
C THR A 690 1.44 14.96 -14.46
N TYR A 691 2.15 14.99 -15.59
CA TYR A 691 3.61 14.97 -15.61
C TYR A 691 4.19 16.26 -15.02
N VAL A 692 3.72 17.41 -15.49
CA VAL A 692 4.13 18.74 -14.98
C VAL A 692 3.76 18.89 -13.50
N ALA A 693 2.54 18.50 -13.09
CA ALA A 693 2.12 18.53 -11.70
C ALA A 693 3.06 17.78 -10.76
N ARG A 694 3.47 16.56 -11.16
CA ARG A 694 4.37 15.73 -10.35
C ARG A 694 5.77 16.32 -10.26
N LYS A 695 6.29 16.86 -11.36
CA LYS A 695 7.62 17.47 -11.40
C LYS A 695 7.68 18.78 -10.61
N LEU A 696 6.69 19.65 -10.78
CA LEU A 696 6.56 20.87 -9.99
C LEU A 696 6.37 20.53 -8.49
N ALA A 697 5.55 19.54 -8.16
CA ALA A 697 5.38 19.09 -6.77
C ALA A 697 6.69 18.62 -6.14
N ALA A 698 7.49 17.84 -6.88
CA ALA A 698 8.78 17.36 -6.41
C ALA A 698 9.77 18.51 -6.16
N LEU A 699 9.83 19.48 -7.08
CA LEU A 699 10.68 20.66 -6.94
C LEU A 699 10.25 21.50 -5.74
N VAL A 700 8.96 21.82 -5.62
CA VAL A 700 8.43 22.68 -4.55
C VAL A 700 8.55 22.01 -3.18
N ALA A 701 8.33 20.70 -3.09
CA ALA A 701 8.50 19.97 -1.83
C ALA A 701 9.98 19.76 -1.46
N GLY A 702 10.88 19.73 -2.45
CA GLY A 702 12.30 19.40 -2.31
C GLY A 702 12.60 17.92 -2.01
N ASP A 703 11.57 17.10 -1.75
CA ASP A 703 11.67 15.67 -1.48
C ASP A 703 10.35 14.97 -1.83
N LEU A 704 10.44 13.82 -2.50
CA LEU A 704 9.30 12.99 -2.88
C LEU A 704 8.57 12.39 -1.67
N SER A 705 9.22 12.24 -0.52
CA SER A 705 8.59 11.76 0.72
C SER A 705 7.44 12.67 1.19
N ARG A 706 7.53 13.97 0.87
CA ARG A 706 6.56 15.04 1.17
C ARG A 706 5.54 15.27 0.05
N VAL A 707 5.57 14.45 -1.00
CA VAL A 707 4.60 14.47 -2.09
C VAL A 707 3.66 13.26 -1.98
N ARG A 708 2.36 13.50 -2.12
CA ARG A 708 1.36 12.43 -2.24
C ARG A 708 0.58 12.60 -3.53
N LEU A 709 0.49 11.53 -4.32
CA LEU A 709 -0.34 11.47 -5.53
C LEU A 709 -1.56 10.61 -5.25
N VAL A 710 -2.75 11.15 -5.51
CA VAL A 710 -4.02 10.44 -5.48
C VAL A 710 -4.75 10.65 -6.79
N GLN A 711 -5.54 9.67 -7.23
CA GLN A 711 -6.36 9.79 -8.43
C GLN A 711 -7.84 9.65 -8.04
N PHE A 712 -8.67 10.57 -8.50
CA PHE A 712 -10.10 10.55 -8.23
C PHE A 712 -10.86 9.70 -9.26
N HIS A 713 -11.87 8.98 -8.76
CA HIS A 713 -12.76 8.14 -9.54
C HIS A 713 -14.21 8.30 -9.02
N PRO A 714 -15.23 7.86 -9.78
CA PRO A 714 -16.64 8.08 -9.40
C PRO A 714 -17.04 7.50 -8.02
N SER A 715 -16.31 6.50 -7.55
CA SER A 715 -16.53 5.86 -6.24
C SER A 715 -15.68 6.44 -5.11
N THR A 716 -14.80 7.41 -5.37
CA THR A 716 -14.00 8.05 -4.32
C THR A 716 -14.93 8.74 -3.32
N SER A 717 -14.75 8.46 -2.02
CA SER A 717 -15.54 9.05 -0.95
C SER A 717 -14.67 9.82 0.06
N TYR A 718 -15.33 10.53 0.98
CA TYR A 718 -14.67 11.22 2.10
C TYR A 718 -13.84 10.25 2.94
N GLU A 719 -14.37 9.05 3.19
CA GLU A 719 -13.74 8.02 4.00
C GLU A 719 -12.43 7.49 3.43
N ASP A 720 -12.30 7.50 2.10
CA ASP A 720 -11.08 7.07 1.40
C ASP A 720 -10.04 8.19 1.31
N PHE A 721 -10.50 9.45 1.20
CA PHE A 721 -9.63 10.60 0.96
C PHE A 721 -9.11 11.26 2.24
N PHE A 722 -9.98 11.42 3.25
CA PHE A 722 -9.67 12.12 4.47
C PHE A 722 -9.60 11.20 5.69
N GLU A 723 -10.72 10.61 6.14
CA GLU A 723 -10.73 9.60 7.21
C GLU A 723 -12.07 8.87 7.28
N GLY A 724 -12.06 7.58 7.68
CA GLY A 724 -13.28 6.82 7.85
C GLY A 724 -13.08 5.51 8.62
N TYR A 725 -14.18 4.96 9.15
CA TYR A 725 -14.14 3.69 9.87
C TYR A 725 -13.86 2.52 8.92
N ARG A 726 -12.92 1.66 9.33
CA ARG A 726 -12.58 0.41 8.64
C ARG A 726 -12.63 -0.75 9.64
N PRO A 727 -13.21 -1.89 9.25
CA PRO A 727 -13.21 -3.08 10.10
C PRO A 727 -11.79 -3.67 10.18
N GLU A 728 -11.32 -3.89 11.40
CA GLU A 728 -10.11 -4.64 11.71
C GLU A 728 -10.46 -5.83 12.61
N VAL A 729 -9.70 -6.91 12.50
CA VAL A 729 -9.84 -8.06 13.42
C VAL A 729 -8.84 -7.87 14.54
N SER A 730 -9.33 -7.78 15.78
CA SER A 730 -8.47 -7.69 16.96
C SER A 730 -7.62 -8.96 17.12
N PRO A 731 -6.52 -8.92 17.89
CA PRO A 731 -5.74 -10.10 18.22
C PRO A 731 -6.56 -11.25 18.81
N GLU A 732 -7.69 -10.94 19.45
CA GLU A 732 -8.65 -11.87 20.06
C GLU A 732 -9.72 -12.36 19.06
N GLY A 733 -9.64 -11.99 17.79
CA GLY A 733 -10.55 -12.42 16.73
C GLY A 733 -11.86 -11.64 16.63
N GLN A 734 -12.01 -10.50 17.33
CA GLN A 734 -13.23 -9.69 17.31
C GLN A 734 -13.18 -8.64 16.19
N LEU A 735 -14.32 -8.38 15.54
CA LEU A 735 -14.45 -7.31 14.56
C LEU A 735 -14.54 -5.96 15.28
N VAL A 736 -13.52 -5.11 15.12
CA VAL A 736 -13.45 -3.76 15.70
C VAL A 736 -13.41 -2.75 14.56
N TYR A 737 -14.21 -1.70 14.64
CA TYR A 737 -14.13 -0.59 13.68
C TYR A 737 -13.11 0.43 14.15
N ARG A 738 -12.05 0.64 13.37
CA ARG A 738 -11.04 1.67 13.65
C ARG A 738 -11.20 2.82 12.66
N LEU A 739 -11.13 4.05 13.17
CA LEU A 739 -11.02 5.23 12.32
C LEU A 739 -9.63 5.24 11.67
N VAL A 740 -9.58 5.15 10.35
CA VAL A 740 -8.33 5.10 9.58
C VAL A 740 -8.16 6.42 8.82
N PRO A 741 -7.00 7.10 8.93
CA PRO A 741 -6.74 8.31 8.17
C PRO A 741 -6.46 7.97 6.71
N GLY A 742 -7.04 8.77 5.81
CA GLY A 742 -6.81 8.77 4.37
C GLY A 742 -5.57 9.60 3.96
N PRO A 743 -5.28 9.68 2.65
CA PRO A 743 -4.08 10.34 2.13
C PRO A 743 -3.90 11.79 2.56
N LEU A 744 -4.97 12.60 2.57
CA LEU A 744 -4.88 14.00 2.97
C LEU A 744 -4.59 14.15 4.47
N ALA A 745 -5.28 13.40 5.32
CA ALA A 745 -5.08 13.46 6.77
C ALA A 745 -3.64 13.09 7.15
N ARG A 746 -3.07 12.05 6.54
CA ARG A 746 -1.67 11.65 6.76
C ARG A 746 -0.69 12.72 6.31
N LEU A 747 -0.92 13.34 5.15
CA LEU A 747 -0.04 14.40 4.65
C LEU A 747 -0.16 15.68 5.49
N ALA A 748 -1.36 16.02 5.95
CA ALA A 748 -1.59 17.14 6.86
C ALA A 748 -0.87 16.93 8.20
N GLU A 749 -0.90 15.72 8.74
CA GLU A 749 -0.13 15.39 9.95
C GLU A 749 1.38 15.58 9.73
N GLN A 750 1.91 15.10 8.61
CA GLN A 750 3.33 15.29 8.24
C GLN A 750 3.68 16.78 8.09
N ALA A 751 2.83 17.55 7.41
CA ALA A 751 3.02 18.98 7.21
C ALA A 751 2.99 19.76 8.52
N ALA A 752 2.08 19.42 9.43
CA ALA A 752 1.98 20.04 10.75
C ALA A 752 3.24 19.80 11.61
N GLN A 753 3.91 18.66 11.44
CA GLN A 753 5.15 18.31 12.16
C GLN A 753 6.40 19.00 11.59
N SER A 754 6.30 19.58 10.38
CA SER A 754 7.42 20.24 9.67
C SER A 754 6.97 21.57 9.04
N PRO A 755 6.58 22.58 9.84
CA PRO A 755 5.93 23.81 9.37
C PRO A 755 6.79 24.67 8.43
N HIS A 756 8.11 24.45 8.42
CA HIS A 756 9.06 25.17 7.57
C HIS A 756 9.28 24.52 6.20
N LEU A 757 8.75 23.31 5.97
CA LEU A 757 8.91 22.56 4.73
C LEU A 757 7.57 22.44 3.97
N GLN A 758 7.61 22.62 2.66
CA GLN A 758 6.43 22.46 1.82
C GLN A 758 6.09 20.98 1.61
N HIS A 759 4.79 20.69 1.65
CA HIS A 759 4.21 19.38 1.35
C HIS A 759 3.21 19.54 0.22
N VAL A 760 3.18 18.59 -0.71
CA VAL A 760 2.34 18.75 -1.92
C VAL A 760 1.44 17.54 -2.13
N LEU A 761 0.13 17.78 -2.17
CA LEU A 761 -0.88 16.80 -2.58
C LEU A 761 -1.22 17.00 -4.05
N VAL A 762 -0.90 16.01 -4.88
CA VAL A 762 -1.31 15.95 -6.28
C VAL A 762 -2.61 15.15 -6.40
N ILE A 763 -3.68 15.77 -6.90
CA ILE A 763 -4.98 15.13 -7.13
C ILE A 763 -5.20 15.00 -8.65
N ASP A 764 -4.95 13.82 -9.16
CA ASP A 764 -5.15 13.50 -10.57
C ASP A 764 -6.64 13.25 -10.87
N GLU A 765 -7.11 13.73 -12.03
CA GLU A 765 -8.51 13.59 -12.46
C GLU A 765 -9.52 14.16 -11.44
N ILE A 766 -9.23 15.34 -10.89
CA ILE A 766 -9.98 15.95 -9.77
C ILE A 766 -11.48 16.08 -10.06
N ASN A 767 -11.88 16.22 -11.32
CA ASN A 767 -13.28 16.31 -11.72
C ASN A 767 -14.01 14.96 -11.72
N ARG A 768 -13.34 13.80 -11.68
CA ARG A 768 -13.97 12.47 -11.77
C ARG A 768 -14.67 11.98 -10.52
N ALA A 769 -14.58 12.72 -9.42
CA ALA A 769 -15.32 12.47 -8.19
C ALA A 769 -16.26 13.63 -7.85
N ASN A 770 -17.26 13.36 -7.01
CA ASN A 770 -18.10 14.41 -6.44
C ASN A 770 -17.29 15.21 -5.41
N LEU A 771 -16.61 16.26 -5.86
CA LEU A 771 -15.70 17.06 -5.03
C LEU A 771 -16.32 17.59 -3.72
N PRO A 772 -17.54 18.17 -3.72
CA PRO A 772 -18.20 18.56 -2.47
C PRO A 772 -18.36 17.41 -1.48
N LYS A 773 -18.70 16.21 -1.96
CA LYS A 773 -18.85 15.02 -1.12
C LYS A 773 -17.52 14.48 -0.61
N VAL A 774 -16.47 14.50 -1.44
CA VAL A 774 -15.14 13.99 -1.08
C VAL A 774 -14.42 14.92 -0.11
N LEU A 775 -14.55 16.24 -0.30
CA LEU A 775 -13.85 17.23 0.50
C LEU A 775 -14.61 17.60 1.78
N GLY A 776 -15.95 17.51 1.81
CA GLY A 776 -16.74 17.80 3.02
C GLY A 776 -16.39 19.16 3.63
N GLU A 777 -16.04 19.16 4.92
CA GLU A 777 -15.67 20.36 5.69
C GLU A 777 -14.32 20.95 5.26
N LEU A 778 -13.48 20.19 4.56
CA LEU A 778 -12.17 20.64 4.09
C LEU A 778 -12.28 21.75 3.04
N LEU A 779 -13.42 21.86 2.35
CA LEU A 779 -13.71 22.99 1.47
C LEU A 779 -13.62 24.34 2.19
N PHE A 780 -14.04 24.38 3.46
CA PHE A 780 -13.90 25.56 4.30
C PHE A 780 -12.43 25.83 4.62
N LEU A 781 -11.68 24.79 5.01
CA LEU A 781 -10.28 24.91 5.41
C LEU A 781 -9.32 25.22 4.25
N LEU A 782 -9.66 24.86 3.01
CA LEU A 782 -8.90 25.29 1.82
C LEU A 782 -8.86 26.82 1.67
N GLU A 783 -9.91 27.51 2.13
CA GLU A 783 -10.03 28.97 2.07
C GLU A 783 -9.56 29.64 3.37
N TYR A 784 -9.91 29.06 4.52
CA TYR A 784 -9.61 29.59 5.85
C TYR A 784 -8.58 28.72 6.58
N ARG A 785 -7.34 28.71 6.07
CA ARG A 785 -6.24 27.85 6.57
C ARG A 785 -5.81 28.11 8.03
N GLU A 786 -6.20 29.25 8.60
CA GLU A 786 -5.90 29.62 9.99
C GLU A 786 -7.04 29.25 10.97
N GLN A 787 -8.15 28.72 10.44
CA GLN A 787 -9.30 28.30 11.22
C GLN A 787 -9.27 26.80 11.46
N GLN A 788 -10.05 26.37 12.45
CA GLN A 788 -10.26 24.97 12.75
C GLN A 788 -11.69 24.56 12.38
N ALA A 789 -11.87 23.31 11.96
CA ALA A 789 -13.19 22.74 11.68
C ALA A 789 -13.34 21.39 12.35
N PHE A 790 -14.51 21.12 12.91
CA PHE A 790 -14.88 19.78 13.35
C PHE A 790 -15.25 18.96 12.13
N THR A 791 -14.69 17.75 12.03
CA THR A 791 -14.85 16.88 10.88
C THR A 791 -15.91 15.82 11.17
N LEU A 792 -16.46 15.19 10.12
CA LEU A 792 -17.58 14.26 10.23
C LEU A 792 -17.35 13.14 11.26
N TYR A 793 -16.14 12.59 11.32
CA TYR A 793 -15.79 11.47 12.20
C TYR A 793 -15.14 11.90 13.52
N ARG A 794 -14.85 13.20 13.68
CA ARG A 794 -14.25 13.78 14.90
C ARG A 794 -15.00 15.05 15.33
N PRO A 795 -16.26 14.93 15.82
CA PRO A 795 -17.05 16.07 16.26
C PRO A 795 -16.52 16.74 17.55
N GLU A 796 -15.63 16.07 18.28
CA GLU A 796 -15.02 16.55 19.53
C GLU A 796 -13.57 17.01 19.35
N GLU A 797 -12.95 16.75 18.18
CA GLU A 797 -11.54 17.07 17.91
C GLU A 797 -11.45 17.96 16.67
N PRO A 798 -11.07 19.24 16.83
CA PRO A 798 -10.96 20.16 15.71
C PRO A 798 -9.76 19.81 14.82
N PHE A 799 -9.95 19.87 13.51
CA PHE A 799 -8.91 19.70 12.50
C PHE A 799 -8.51 21.06 11.89
N GLU A 800 -7.20 21.27 11.73
CA GLU A 800 -6.60 22.43 11.06
C GLU A 800 -5.83 21.93 9.83
N LEU A 801 -6.05 22.57 8.68
CA LEU A 801 -5.34 22.22 7.46
C LEU A 801 -4.04 23.05 7.36
N PRO A 802 -2.84 22.44 7.43
CA PRO A 802 -1.59 23.20 7.54
C PRO A 802 -1.35 24.16 6.37
N ALA A 803 -0.77 25.32 6.68
CA ALA A 803 -0.48 26.37 5.70
C ALA A 803 0.61 25.97 4.69
N ASN A 804 1.52 25.07 5.08
CA ASN A 804 2.59 24.50 4.26
C ASN A 804 2.17 23.25 3.46
N LEU A 805 0.86 22.93 3.42
CA LEU A 805 0.30 21.88 2.55
C LEU A 805 -0.33 22.51 1.32
N LEU A 806 0.31 22.28 0.18
CA LEU A 806 -0.06 22.75 -1.14
C LEU A 806 -0.84 21.67 -1.90
N VAL A 807 -1.78 22.07 -2.77
CA VAL A 807 -2.58 21.13 -3.57
C VAL A 807 -2.44 21.42 -5.06
N ILE A 808 -2.14 20.41 -5.86
CA ILE A 808 -2.10 20.50 -7.33
C ILE A 808 -3.11 19.52 -7.90
N GLY A 809 -4.19 20.01 -8.50
CA GLY A 809 -5.16 19.20 -9.22
C GLY A 809 -4.82 19.09 -10.71
N THR A 810 -5.25 18.00 -11.34
CA THR A 810 -5.31 17.89 -12.81
C THR A 810 -6.75 17.62 -13.23
N MET A 811 -7.19 18.22 -14.33
CA MET A 811 -8.55 18.09 -14.84
C MET A 811 -8.54 17.89 -16.36
N ASN A 812 -9.13 16.80 -16.82
CA ASN A 812 -9.42 16.63 -18.25
C ASN A 812 -10.73 17.32 -18.62
N THR A 813 -10.68 18.21 -19.60
CA THR A 813 -11.86 18.96 -20.06
C THR A 813 -12.70 18.25 -21.13
N ALA A 814 -12.20 17.14 -21.67
CA ALA A 814 -12.92 16.34 -22.68
C ALA A 814 -14.04 15.48 -22.09
N ASP A 815 -14.01 15.20 -20.77
CA ASP A 815 -14.99 14.37 -20.07
C ASP A 815 -16.33 15.12 -19.91
N ARG A 816 -17.15 15.14 -20.97
CA ARG A 816 -18.47 15.82 -21.01
C ARG A 816 -19.52 15.24 -20.06
N SER A 817 -19.33 14.02 -19.56
CA SER A 817 -20.27 13.29 -18.70
C SER A 817 -20.16 13.62 -17.21
N ILE A 818 -19.21 14.46 -16.81
CA ILE A 818 -18.96 14.82 -15.42
C ILE A 818 -19.01 16.33 -15.31
N ALA A 819 -20.05 16.83 -14.63
CA ALA A 819 -20.44 18.23 -14.62
C ALA A 819 -19.32 19.21 -14.20
N LEU A 820 -19.45 20.44 -14.70
CA LEU A 820 -18.68 21.64 -14.35
C LEU A 820 -18.29 21.66 -12.86
N ILE A 821 -17.00 21.91 -12.58
CA ILE A 821 -16.56 22.27 -11.23
C ILE A 821 -17.42 23.44 -10.74
N ASP A 822 -18.09 23.25 -9.60
CA ASP A 822 -18.99 24.22 -8.99
C ASP A 822 -18.26 25.57 -8.76
N ALA A 823 -18.99 26.68 -8.85
CA ALA A 823 -18.47 28.03 -8.66
C ALA A 823 -17.74 28.20 -7.32
N ALA A 824 -18.20 27.48 -6.29
CA ALA A 824 -17.57 27.47 -4.96
C ALA A 824 -16.16 26.84 -4.97
N LEU A 825 -15.90 25.87 -5.84
CA LEU A 825 -14.58 25.27 -6.03
C LEU A 825 -13.70 26.14 -6.92
N ARG A 826 -14.27 26.74 -7.98
CA ARG A 826 -13.54 27.70 -8.83
C ARG A 826 -12.97 28.88 -8.05
N ARG A 827 -13.64 29.32 -6.97
CA ARG A 827 -13.13 30.39 -6.08
C ARG A 827 -11.89 29.98 -5.28
N ARG A 828 -11.76 28.68 -4.97
CA ARG A 828 -10.79 28.15 -4.01
C ARG A 828 -9.48 27.75 -4.66
N PHE A 829 -9.49 27.35 -5.93
CA PHE A 829 -8.30 26.96 -6.70
C PHE A 829 -7.94 28.01 -7.76
N GLN A 830 -6.66 28.19 -8.06
CA GLN A 830 -6.22 28.82 -9.32
C GLN A 830 -6.35 27.82 -10.47
N PHE A 831 -6.85 28.26 -11.63
CA PHE A 831 -7.02 27.41 -12.81
C PHE A 831 -5.99 27.78 -13.87
N VAL A 832 -5.08 26.86 -14.16
CA VAL A 832 -3.99 27.05 -15.12
C VAL A 832 -4.30 26.24 -16.39
N PRO A 833 -4.50 26.90 -17.55
CA PRO A 833 -4.86 26.22 -18.79
C PRO A 833 -3.68 25.42 -19.35
N PHE A 834 -3.99 24.29 -20.01
CA PHE A 834 -3.05 23.37 -20.64
C PHE A 834 -3.52 22.97 -22.05
N PHE A 835 -3.50 23.93 -22.99
CA PHE A 835 -3.97 23.77 -24.38
C PHE A 835 -2.81 23.70 -25.38
N PRO A 836 -2.70 22.65 -26.23
CA PRO A 836 -1.57 22.48 -27.14
C PRO A 836 -1.36 23.58 -28.19
N SER A 837 -2.39 24.35 -28.52
CA SER A 837 -2.30 25.42 -29.54
C SER A 837 -2.16 26.82 -28.94
N GLU A 838 -2.02 26.93 -27.62
CA GLU A 838 -1.95 28.22 -26.93
C GLU A 838 -0.62 28.34 -26.19
N PRO A 839 0.03 29.52 -26.21
CA PRO A 839 1.16 29.79 -25.35
C PRO A 839 0.81 29.56 -23.87
N PRO A 840 1.68 28.90 -23.10
CA PRO A 840 3.08 28.56 -23.41
C PRO A 840 3.29 27.09 -23.80
N HIS A 841 2.25 26.41 -24.28
CA HIS A 841 2.29 24.97 -24.61
C HIS A 841 2.33 24.69 -26.11
N ASP A 842 2.11 25.72 -26.92
CA ASP A 842 2.38 25.68 -28.34
C ASP A 842 3.86 25.38 -28.59
N GLY A 843 4.14 24.51 -29.55
CA GLY A 843 5.52 24.15 -29.88
C GLY A 843 6.25 23.25 -28.88
N VAL A 844 5.63 22.80 -27.77
CA VAL A 844 6.24 21.80 -26.85
C VAL A 844 6.62 20.52 -27.61
N LEU A 845 5.70 20.00 -28.43
CA LEU A 845 5.96 18.82 -29.27
C LEU A 845 7.09 19.07 -30.27
N ARG A 846 7.08 20.24 -30.91
CA ARG A 846 8.11 20.64 -31.88
C ARG A 846 9.48 20.71 -31.23
N SER A 847 9.61 21.43 -30.12
CA SER A 847 10.85 21.56 -29.34
C SER A 847 11.39 20.21 -28.90
N TRP A 848 10.52 19.31 -28.44
CA TRP A 848 10.92 17.95 -28.05
C TRP A 848 11.43 17.14 -29.26
N LEU A 849 10.72 17.19 -30.40
CA LEU A 849 11.11 16.49 -31.62
C LEU A 849 12.40 17.06 -32.21
N GLU A 850 12.58 18.37 -32.26
CA GLU A 850 13.81 19.01 -32.74
C GLU A 850 15.05 18.58 -31.93
N GLN A 851 14.89 18.40 -30.62
CA GLN A 851 15.99 17.98 -29.76
C GLN A 851 16.24 16.47 -29.78
N ARG A 852 15.19 15.65 -29.88
CA ARG A 852 15.28 14.19 -29.67
C ARG A 852 15.15 13.37 -30.95
N ARG A 853 14.35 13.82 -31.93
CA ARG A 853 13.99 13.15 -33.18
C ARG A 853 13.80 14.13 -34.36
N PRO A 854 14.87 14.80 -34.83
CA PRO A 854 14.77 15.83 -35.88
C PRO A 854 14.08 15.34 -37.16
N GLU A 855 14.20 14.05 -37.49
CA GLU A 855 13.57 13.43 -38.65
C GLU A 855 12.04 13.30 -38.57
N ALA A 856 11.47 13.50 -37.37
CA ALA A 856 10.04 13.38 -37.09
C ALA A 856 9.36 14.73 -36.80
N VAL A 857 10.05 15.87 -36.98
CA VAL A 857 9.51 17.21 -36.71
C VAL A 857 8.22 17.51 -37.49
N TRP A 858 8.05 16.92 -38.68
CA TRP A 858 6.81 17.00 -39.48
C TRP A 858 5.55 16.57 -38.71
N VAL A 859 5.69 15.76 -37.66
CA VAL A 859 4.58 15.34 -36.80
C VAL A 859 4.01 16.53 -36.03
N ALA A 860 4.82 17.52 -35.65
CA ALA A 860 4.34 18.74 -35.03
C ALA A 860 3.42 19.52 -35.98
N ASP A 861 3.83 19.72 -37.24
CA ASP A 861 3.02 20.40 -38.26
C ASP A 861 1.67 19.68 -38.48
N LEU A 862 1.70 18.34 -38.51
CA LEU A 862 0.49 17.52 -38.64
C LEU A 862 -0.46 17.72 -37.46
N VAL A 863 0.05 17.66 -36.24
CA VAL A 863 -0.76 17.77 -35.01
C VAL A 863 -1.31 19.18 -34.86
N ASP A 864 -0.51 20.22 -35.11
CA ASP A 864 -0.93 21.62 -35.06
C ASP A 864 -2.05 21.89 -36.07
N HIS A 865 -1.89 21.42 -37.31
CA HIS A 865 -2.91 21.55 -38.36
C HIS A 865 -4.22 20.86 -38.00
N VAL A 866 -4.16 19.61 -37.53
CA VAL A 866 -5.36 18.87 -37.14
C VAL A 866 -6.02 19.49 -35.91
N ASN A 867 -5.25 19.97 -34.94
CA ASN A 867 -5.78 20.67 -33.78
C ASN A 867 -6.50 21.96 -34.17
N ALA A 868 -6.00 22.74 -35.12
CA ALA A 868 -6.70 23.92 -35.63
C ALA A 868 -8.05 23.54 -36.25
N GLN A 869 -8.09 22.47 -37.06
CA GLN A 869 -9.33 21.96 -37.63
C GLN A 869 -10.33 21.47 -36.57
N LEU A 870 -9.86 20.80 -35.51
CA LEU A 870 -10.71 20.34 -34.42
C LEU A 870 -11.30 21.50 -33.62
N VAL A 871 -10.52 22.56 -33.36
CA VAL A 871 -10.99 23.77 -32.66
C VAL A 871 -12.14 24.42 -33.43
N ASP A 872 -11.98 24.60 -34.74
CA ASP A 872 -13.00 25.19 -35.60
C ASP A 872 -14.26 24.31 -35.67
N LEU A 873 -14.07 22.99 -35.79
CA LEU A 873 -15.16 22.04 -35.99
C LEU A 873 -16.00 21.80 -34.72
N LEU A 874 -15.36 21.84 -33.55
CA LEU A 874 -15.95 21.49 -32.25
C LEU A 874 -16.26 22.70 -31.39
N GLY A 875 -15.89 23.91 -31.82
CA GLY A 875 -16.24 25.17 -31.17
C GLY A 875 -15.43 25.49 -29.91
N GLY A 876 -14.18 25.00 -29.82
CA GLY A 876 -13.28 25.34 -28.71
C GLY A 876 -12.08 24.40 -28.52
N PRO A 877 -11.11 24.77 -27.65
CA PRO A 877 -9.82 24.08 -27.51
C PRO A 877 -9.84 22.83 -26.61
N HIS A 878 -10.96 22.50 -25.98
CA HIS A 878 -11.04 21.43 -24.98
C HIS A 878 -10.90 19.99 -25.50
N LEU A 879 -10.87 19.81 -26.82
CA LEU A 879 -10.93 18.51 -27.51
C LEU A 879 -9.74 18.26 -28.45
N GLN A 880 -8.66 19.03 -28.28
CA GLN A 880 -7.44 18.89 -29.07
C GLN A 880 -6.66 17.60 -28.74
N ILE A 881 -5.86 17.16 -29.70
CA ILE A 881 -4.90 16.06 -29.58
C ILE A 881 -3.70 16.54 -28.77
N GLY A 882 -3.41 15.84 -27.68
CA GLY A 882 -2.25 16.13 -26.84
C GLY A 882 -0.93 15.55 -27.40
N PRO A 883 0.22 16.19 -27.11
CA PRO A 883 1.54 15.75 -27.57
C PRO A 883 1.98 14.36 -27.06
N SER A 884 1.43 13.87 -25.95
CA SER A 884 1.84 12.58 -25.35
C SER A 884 1.69 11.36 -26.26
N HIS A 885 0.81 11.41 -27.28
CA HIS A 885 0.68 10.35 -28.29
C HIS A 885 1.97 10.14 -29.11
N PHE A 886 2.89 11.11 -29.07
CA PHE A 886 4.08 11.19 -29.90
C PHE A 886 5.39 11.36 -29.10
N PHE A 887 5.35 11.41 -27.77
CA PHE A 887 6.57 11.35 -26.92
C PHE A 887 7.14 9.93 -26.86
N ASP A 888 7.64 9.44 -28.00
CA ASP A 888 8.31 8.14 -28.15
C ASP A 888 9.78 8.35 -28.57
N PRO A 889 10.77 8.01 -27.72
CA PRO A 889 12.19 8.14 -28.07
C PRO A 889 12.61 7.39 -29.34
N GLU A 890 11.78 6.46 -29.83
CA GLU A 890 11.99 5.66 -31.04
C GLU A 890 10.95 5.97 -32.15
N LEU A 891 10.34 7.16 -32.11
CA LEU A 891 9.30 7.57 -33.06
C LEU A 891 9.78 7.49 -34.51
N SER A 892 9.04 6.74 -35.34
CA SER A 892 9.28 6.58 -36.78
C SER A 892 7.96 6.73 -37.53
N SER A 893 7.98 6.98 -38.84
CA SER A 893 6.77 7.12 -39.67
C SER A 893 5.77 5.98 -39.49
N LYS A 894 6.26 4.74 -39.32
CA LYS A 894 5.43 3.56 -39.03
C LYS A 894 4.77 3.62 -37.65
N ARG A 895 5.48 4.11 -36.63
CA ARG A 895 4.95 4.29 -35.28
C ARG A 895 3.98 5.47 -35.19
N VAL A 896 4.24 6.57 -35.92
CA VAL A 896 3.30 7.69 -36.05
C VAL A 896 1.99 7.19 -36.67
N LYS A 897 2.06 6.46 -37.80
CA LYS A 897 0.87 5.88 -38.44
C LYS A 897 0.10 4.96 -37.49
N ARG A 898 0.81 4.15 -36.70
CA ARG A 898 0.20 3.27 -35.69
C ARG A 898 -0.47 4.07 -34.56
N SER A 899 0.22 5.05 -34.00
CA SER A 899 -0.32 5.94 -32.95
C SER A 899 -1.56 6.67 -33.48
N TRP A 900 -1.51 7.12 -34.74
CA TRP A 900 -2.65 7.74 -35.40
C TRP A 900 -3.83 6.80 -35.53
N GLN A 901 -3.62 5.59 -36.07
CA GLN A 901 -4.70 4.62 -36.33
C GLN A 901 -5.37 4.08 -35.06
N TYR A 902 -4.60 3.87 -33.99
CA TYR A 902 -5.09 3.15 -32.81
C TYR A 902 -5.26 4.02 -31.57
N SER A 903 -4.82 5.28 -31.60
CA SER A 903 -4.94 6.19 -30.46
C SER A 903 -5.61 7.51 -30.83
N VAL A 904 -5.07 8.21 -31.84
CA VAL A 904 -5.60 9.53 -32.24
C VAL A 904 -6.94 9.42 -32.97
N GLN A 905 -7.04 8.52 -33.96
CA GLN A 905 -8.25 8.35 -34.75
C GLN A 905 -9.44 7.89 -33.89
N PRO A 906 -9.32 6.86 -33.02
CA PRO A 906 -10.41 6.51 -32.09
C PRO A 906 -10.81 7.66 -31.18
N PHE A 907 -9.85 8.47 -30.72
CA PHE A 907 -10.14 9.66 -29.90
C PHE A 907 -10.96 10.71 -30.68
N ILE A 908 -10.65 10.96 -31.94
CA ILE A 908 -11.43 11.85 -32.81
C ILE A 908 -12.80 11.24 -33.13
N GLU A 909 -12.87 9.92 -33.32
CA GLU A 909 -14.12 9.17 -33.55
C GLU A 909 -15.12 9.35 -32.42
N ASP A 910 -14.66 9.26 -31.17
CA ASP A 910 -15.51 9.49 -29.99
C ASP A 910 -16.07 10.91 -29.93
N GLN A 911 -15.30 11.91 -30.39
CA GLN A 911 -15.72 13.31 -30.37
C GLN A 911 -16.68 13.67 -31.51
N LEU A 912 -16.49 13.06 -32.68
CA LEU A 912 -17.29 13.26 -33.89
C LEU A 912 -18.35 12.16 -34.06
N TRP A 913 -18.77 11.52 -32.96
CA TRP A 913 -19.76 10.45 -32.97
C TRP A 913 -21.01 10.84 -33.78
N GLY A 914 -21.30 10.07 -34.84
CA GLY A 914 -22.41 10.31 -35.75
C GLY A 914 -22.15 11.28 -36.91
N ARG A 915 -20.94 11.88 -37.01
CA ARG A 915 -20.52 12.79 -38.11
C ARG A 915 -19.49 12.11 -39.04
N ASN A 916 -19.88 10.98 -39.62
CA ASN A 916 -18.99 10.12 -40.43
C ASN A 916 -18.33 10.83 -41.62
N ASP A 917 -19.02 11.77 -42.28
CA ASP A 917 -18.48 12.51 -43.42
C ASP A 917 -17.32 13.46 -43.03
N GLU A 918 -17.35 13.96 -41.80
CA GLU A 918 -16.29 14.82 -41.25
C GLU A 918 -15.12 13.98 -40.73
N LEU A 919 -15.41 12.82 -40.16
CA LEU A 919 -14.40 11.86 -39.68
C LEU A 919 -13.43 11.43 -40.79
N LEU A 920 -13.95 11.23 -42.01
CA LEU A 920 -13.15 10.84 -43.18
C LEU A 920 -12.02 11.82 -43.52
N ARG A 921 -12.03 13.05 -42.98
CA ARG A 921 -10.95 14.04 -43.17
C ARG A 921 -9.74 13.78 -42.28
N PHE A 922 -9.94 13.11 -41.13
CA PHE A 922 -8.92 12.90 -40.10
C PHE A 922 -8.21 11.54 -40.18
N GLY A 923 -8.53 10.71 -41.18
CA GLY A 923 -7.75 9.51 -41.48
C GLY A 923 -6.31 9.85 -41.85
N PHE A 924 -5.34 9.09 -41.33
CA PHE A 924 -3.90 9.42 -41.38
C PHE A 924 -3.40 9.96 -42.73
N GLU A 925 -3.67 9.27 -43.85
CA GLU A 925 -3.21 9.68 -45.19
C GLU A 925 -3.76 11.04 -45.63
N ARG A 926 -5.03 11.32 -45.29
CA ARG A 926 -5.69 12.59 -45.63
C ARG A 926 -5.28 13.72 -44.70
N ALA A 927 -5.10 13.43 -43.42
CA ALA A 927 -4.58 14.39 -42.45
C ALA A 927 -3.16 14.85 -42.83
N VAL A 928 -2.28 13.91 -43.20
CA VAL A 928 -0.93 14.22 -43.72
C VAL A 928 -1.01 15.04 -45.01
N ALA A 929 -1.78 14.61 -46.00
CA ALA A 929 -1.90 15.36 -47.26
C ALA A 929 -2.44 16.78 -47.06
N SER A 930 -3.41 16.95 -46.16
CA SER A 930 -4.01 18.22 -45.77
C SER A 930 -3.02 19.14 -45.07
N SER A 931 -2.18 18.60 -44.18
CA SER A 931 -1.12 19.35 -43.49
C SER A 931 -0.02 19.79 -44.46
N VAL A 932 0.41 18.91 -45.37
CA VAL A 932 1.40 19.25 -46.42
C VAL A 932 0.87 20.34 -47.35
N ALA A 933 -0.38 20.22 -47.80
CA ALA A 933 -1.02 21.26 -48.63
C ALA A 933 -1.17 22.62 -47.92
N ALA A 934 -1.15 22.62 -46.58
CA ALA A 934 -1.14 23.83 -45.75
C ALA A 934 0.28 24.34 -45.42
N GLY A 935 1.33 23.76 -46.03
CA GLY A 935 2.72 24.15 -45.86
C GLY A 935 3.50 23.36 -44.79
N GLY A 936 2.96 22.26 -44.26
CA GLY A 936 3.65 21.36 -43.34
C GLY A 936 4.65 20.43 -44.02
N ALA A 937 5.66 19.94 -43.29
CA ALA A 937 6.63 19.01 -43.85
C ALA A 937 6.03 17.62 -44.14
N ALA A 938 6.50 16.96 -45.20
CA ALA A 938 6.09 15.60 -45.54
C ALA A 938 6.89 14.53 -44.78
N PRO A 939 6.31 13.35 -44.47
CA PRO A 939 7.06 12.24 -43.90
C PRO A 939 8.17 11.74 -44.85
N PRO A 940 9.35 11.34 -44.34
CA PRO A 940 10.50 10.95 -45.18
C PRO A 940 10.26 9.81 -46.18
N ASP A 941 9.34 8.88 -45.85
CA ASP A 941 9.01 7.69 -46.65
C ASP A 941 7.58 7.75 -47.23
N TRP A 942 7.02 8.95 -47.43
CA TRP A 942 5.62 9.09 -47.84
C TRP A 942 5.41 8.84 -49.34
N THR A 943 4.88 7.67 -49.68
CA THR A 943 4.51 7.30 -51.05
C THR A 943 3.00 7.03 -51.14
N SER A 944 2.19 8.10 -51.25
CA SER A 944 0.72 8.00 -51.33
C SER A 944 0.22 8.60 -52.66
N PRO A 945 -0.86 8.08 -53.27
CA PRO A 945 -1.48 8.72 -54.44
C PRO A 945 -1.92 10.17 -54.17
N LEU A 946 -2.24 10.48 -52.90
CA LEU A 946 -2.54 11.83 -52.42
C LEU A 946 -1.30 12.73 -52.33
N ALA A 947 -0.10 12.15 -52.22
CA ALA A 947 1.17 12.89 -52.23
C ALA A 947 1.44 13.54 -53.59
N ALA A 948 1.11 12.84 -54.69
CA ALA A 948 1.23 13.37 -56.04
C ALA A 948 0.26 14.55 -56.31
N ALA A 949 -0.91 14.55 -55.66
CA ALA A 949 -1.89 15.63 -55.77
C ALA A 949 -1.48 16.87 -54.94
N ALA A 950 -0.86 16.68 -53.77
CA ALA A 950 -0.35 17.77 -52.94
C ALA A 950 0.90 18.43 -53.53
N ALA A 951 1.81 17.67 -54.16
CA ALA A 951 2.98 18.22 -54.85
C ALA A 951 2.61 19.04 -56.10
N ALA A 952 1.49 18.72 -56.76
CA ALA A 952 1.01 19.44 -57.94
C ALA A 952 0.43 20.84 -57.62
N SER A 953 0.05 21.11 -56.37
CA SER A 953 -0.42 22.45 -55.95
C SER A 953 0.70 23.43 -55.61
N GLU A 954 1.91 22.96 -55.27
CA GLU A 954 3.07 23.84 -55.05
C GLU A 954 3.61 24.45 -56.36
N ASP A 955 3.49 23.74 -57.48
CA ASP A 955 3.94 24.22 -58.80
C ASP A 955 3.00 25.28 -59.43
N ASP A 956 1.72 25.36 -59.01
CA ASP A 956 0.76 26.34 -59.54
C ASP A 956 0.88 27.72 -58.85
N ASP A 957 1.28 27.79 -57.57
CA ASP A 957 1.49 29.06 -56.85
C ASP A 957 2.84 29.72 -57.20
N ALA A 958 3.82 28.95 -57.69
CA ALA A 958 5.07 29.51 -58.23
C ALA A 958 4.90 30.15 -59.63
N ALA A 959 3.77 29.91 -60.32
CA ALA A 959 3.50 30.43 -61.66
C ALA A 959 2.70 31.76 -61.69
N SER A 960 2.20 32.27 -60.55
CA SER A 960 1.34 33.47 -60.52
C SER A 960 2.02 34.78 -60.11
N THR A 961 3.34 34.80 -59.84
CA THR A 961 4.08 36.05 -59.56
C THR A 961 4.76 36.59 -60.82
N GLY A 962 3.93 37.06 -61.76
CA GLY A 962 4.38 37.51 -63.08
C GLY A 962 3.60 38.70 -63.65
N GLY A 963 3.40 39.74 -62.84
CA GLY A 963 3.29 41.14 -63.32
C GLY A 963 1.95 41.60 -63.92
N THR A 964 1.28 42.53 -63.24
CA THR A 964 1.09 43.93 -63.70
C THR A 964 0.29 44.77 -62.68
N GLU A 965 0.96 45.74 -62.04
CA GLU A 965 0.34 47.00 -61.60
C GLU A 965 0.17 47.95 -62.81
N PRO A 966 -0.55 49.09 -62.71
CA PRO A 966 -1.86 49.33 -62.11
C PRO A 966 -2.80 50.07 -63.09
N GLY A 967 -4.09 50.21 -62.76
CA GLY A 967 -5.04 50.93 -63.62
C GLY A 967 -6.37 51.31 -62.98
N ARG A 968 -6.35 52.08 -61.88
CA ARG A 968 -7.22 53.24 -61.52
C ARG A 968 -7.43 53.39 -60.01
#